data_AF-A0A7W0Q3I4-F1
#
_entry.id   AF-A0A7W0Q3I4-F1
#
_cell.length_a   1.000
_cell.length_b   1.000
_cell.length_c   1.000
_cell.angle_alpha   90.00
_cell.angle_beta   90.00
_cell.angle_gamma   90.00
#
_symmetry.space_group_name_H-M   'P 1'
#
loop_
_entity.id
_entity.type
_entity.pdbx_description
1 polymer ?
#
loop_
_entity_poly.entity_id
_entity_poly.type
_entity_poly.pdbx_seq_one_letter_code
_entity_poly.pdbx_strand_id
1 'polypeptide(L)'
;MYTNLAFSLPDSARWRELACYHGLSLLLDLDGALVELAATPEQATLDDATVAAIQQAIDGGIHVVIVSGRPRATIEPLVDRLIGAWWFAEHGAWQLIRGVWTGPAERSAELDDLATTLAELACVQPARTEHKSHAVCIHWRGVDHADRISLMAAAELACDEWLETHQDFERVAGLESLEVRRRNITRGIAVRRVREHLPPARIIAIGADVSDEDMFAELVDGDVGASVGDHRRRTLAHASLAGPHAVLELVRWLTSCRAGASDLGPPPVGPVVELQPARERTFVTISNRTPSVATGRGREVGGLVSALEPALRSRQGIWLGWSGHERDGKETLAIDALAEPPRASFDLSRVWREKFYGGFCNRTLWPLFHSFPMRTRYDDADWKAYVEANEAYARHAVALARPDATIWVHDYHLLLVARELRRLGHRGPIGFFLHIPFPPYELFETMPWQAELVDGLLDYDLVGFHTERWAGHFVDVARRQPATSVTASTITQGTRRTVVGVFPVPIDATAFTPDGPECSDVSGLRAQLGDRRLLLGVDRLDYSKGIPERLAAFERLLESYPEWRRRVSFVQVSVPSRAELADYAELRQRIETMVGRINGKFGEADWIPVRYLYRSYDHTVLAQLYRLASVAVVTPLRDGMNLVAKEFVAAQDAESPGVLVLSRFAGAATQLTDAVITNPFHPDGLAADLDRALRMPLTERVTRHARLHAVVTSENPCSWSSAFLDALAMAALERKLPTDMPSIQSVPLELDQLS
;
A
#
# COMPACT_ATOMS: atom_id res chain seq x y z
N MET A 1 -21.21 -28.52 -17.52
CA MET A 1 -22.58 -28.53 -18.08
C MET A 1 -23.25 -27.24 -17.64
N TYR A 2 -23.39 -26.29 -18.56
CA TYR A 2 -24.07 -25.02 -18.32
C TYR A 2 -25.57 -25.23 -18.50
N THR A 3 -26.33 -25.10 -17.41
CA THR A 3 -27.79 -25.05 -17.46
C THR A 3 -28.29 -23.97 -16.51
N ASN A 4 -28.80 -22.89 -17.12
CA ASN A 4 -29.88 -22.02 -16.64
C ASN A 4 -29.97 -21.79 -15.13
N LEU A 5 -29.16 -20.86 -14.61
CA LEU A 5 -29.58 -20.06 -13.47
C LEU A 5 -30.29 -18.83 -14.03
N ALA A 6 -31.62 -18.81 -13.91
CA ALA A 6 -32.41 -17.61 -14.13
C ALA A 6 -31.90 -16.52 -13.18
N PHE A 7 -31.15 -15.55 -13.71
CA PHE A 7 -30.73 -14.36 -12.99
C PHE A 7 -31.99 -13.61 -12.58
N SER A 8 -32.24 -13.47 -11.27
CA SER A 8 -33.24 -12.50 -10.81
C SER A 8 -32.71 -11.12 -11.15
N LEU A 9 -33.26 -10.52 -12.22
CA LEU A 9 -33.03 -9.13 -12.58
C LEU A 9 -33.24 -8.24 -11.34
N PRO A 10 -32.35 -7.27 -11.06
CA PRO A 10 -32.62 -6.25 -10.05
C PRO A 10 -33.99 -5.62 -10.36
N ASP A 11 -34.90 -5.67 -9.39
CA ASP A 11 -36.29 -5.19 -9.41
C ASP A 11 -36.76 -4.57 -10.74
N SER A 12 -37.23 -5.40 -11.67
CA SER A 12 -37.87 -4.91 -12.92
C SER A 12 -39.00 -3.89 -12.64
N ALA A 13 -39.60 -3.96 -11.45
CA ALA A 13 -40.55 -2.97 -10.94
C ALA A 13 -39.92 -1.58 -10.73
N ARG A 14 -38.72 -1.48 -10.15
CA ARG A 14 -38.03 -0.20 -9.89
C ARG A 14 -37.64 0.50 -11.19
N TRP A 15 -37.12 -0.25 -12.17
CA TRP A 15 -36.80 0.31 -13.49
C TRP A 15 -38.04 0.81 -14.23
N ARG A 16 -39.17 0.10 -14.11
CA ARG A 16 -40.46 0.54 -14.68
C ARG A 16 -41.01 1.78 -13.96
N GLU A 17 -40.92 1.82 -12.64
CA GLU A 17 -41.29 3.00 -11.85
C GLU A 17 -40.50 4.24 -12.29
N LEU A 18 -39.18 4.09 -12.47
CA LEU A 18 -38.32 5.17 -12.96
C LEU A 18 -38.68 5.60 -14.39
N ALA A 19 -38.94 4.65 -15.29
CA ALA A 19 -39.32 4.93 -16.67
C ALA A 19 -40.60 5.79 -16.74
N CYS A 20 -41.59 5.48 -15.90
CA CYS A 20 -42.86 6.19 -15.84
C CYS A 20 -42.83 7.47 -14.98
N TYR A 21 -41.71 7.80 -14.34
CA TYR A 21 -41.62 8.97 -13.47
C TYR A 21 -41.65 10.27 -14.30
N HIS A 22 -42.55 11.19 -13.98
CA HIS A 22 -42.83 12.39 -14.79
C HIS A 22 -41.64 13.35 -14.92
N GLY A 23 -40.71 13.35 -13.95
CA GLY A 23 -39.44 14.08 -14.03
C GLY A 23 -38.24 13.13 -14.02
N LEU A 24 -37.93 12.49 -15.15
CA LEU A 24 -36.76 11.62 -15.27
C LEU A 24 -35.64 12.36 -16.00
N SER A 25 -34.45 12.37 -15.40
CA SER A 25 -33.22 12.87 -16.01
C SER A 25 -32.26 11.71 -16.26
N LEU A 26 -31.71 11.65 -17.46
CA LEU A 26 -30.77 10.62 -17.89
C LEU A 26 -29.41 11.28 -18.16
N LEU A 27 -28.45 11.01 -17.27
CA LEU A 27 -27.08 11.50 -17.35
C LEU A 27 -26.21 10.42 -17.98
N LEU A 28 -25.54 10.75 -19.07
CA LEU A 28 -24.81 9.80 -19.90
C LEU A 28 -23.39 10.30 -20.11
N ASP A 29 -22.42 9.49 -19.70
CA ASP A 29 -21.06 9.66 -20.20
C ASP A 29 -21.02 9.49 -21.73
N LEU A 30 -20.24 10.33 -22.39
CA LEU A 30 -20.04 10.24 -23.83
C LEU A 30 -19.11 9.08 -24.21
N ASP A 31 -17.98 8.94 -23.51
CA ASP A 31 -16.83 8.12 -23.91
C ASP A 31 -16.79 6.76 -23.19
N GLY A 32 -17.26 5.71 -23.85
CA GLY A 32 -17.32 4.36 -23.29
C GLY A 32 -18.72 3.98 -22.80
N ALA A 33 -19.62 4.96 -22.59
CA ALA A 33 -21.04 4.72 -22.37
C ALA A 33 -21.90 4.94 -23.63
N LEU A 34 -21.81 6.08 -24.31
CA LEU A 34 -22.57 6.35 -25.54
C LEU A 34 -21.82 6.05 -26.83
N VAL A 35 -20.50 6.22 -26.82
CA VAL A 35 -19.64 5.98 -27.98
C VAL A 35 -18.55 4.99 -27.58
N GLU A 36 -18.20 4.07 -28.46
CA GLU A 36 -17.04 3.21 -28.25
C GLU A 36 -15.75 4.04 -28.18
N LEU A 37 -14.82 3.64 -27.32
CA LEU A 37 -13.55 4.33 -27.17
C LEU A 37 -12.74 4.24 -28.47
N ALA A 38 -12.44 5.39 -29.09
CA ALA A 38 -11.60 5.50 -30.27
C ALA A 38 -10.18 5.97 -29.93
N ALA A 39 -9.25 5.95 -30.90
CA ALA A 39 -7.86 6.35 -30.66
C ALA A 39 -7.73 7.85 -30.34
N THR A 40 -8.58 8.69 -30.91
CA THR A 40 -8.72 10.12 -30.57
C THR A 40 -10.18 10.51 -30.30
N PRO A 41 -10.44 11.54 -29.49
CA PRO A 41 -11.81 12.02 -29.24
C PRO A 41 -12.60 12.34 -30.51
N GLU A 42 -11.96 12.90 -31.53
CA GLU A 42 -12.59 13.30 -32.79
C GLU A 42 -13.11 12.10 -33.61
N GLN A 43 -12.50 10.92 -33.41
CA GLN A 43 -12.89 9.69 -34.09
C GLN A 43 -14.08 9.00 -33.41
N ALA A 44 -14.31 9.27 -32.13
CA ALA A 44 -15.45 8.76 -31.38
C ALA A 44 -16.64 9.72 -31.56
N THR A 45 -17.41 9.52 -32.63
CA THR A 45 -18.64 10.29 -32.94
C THR A 45 -19.89 9.47 -32.67
N LEU A 46 -21.02 10.13 -32.34
CA LEU A 46 -22.32 9.48 -32.21
C LEU A 46 -22.78 8.90 -33.56
N ASP A 47 -23.21 7.64 -33.60
CA ASP A 47 -23.85 7.09 -34.80
C ASP A 47 -25.32 7.56 -34.92
N ASP A 48 -25.89 7.42 -36.12
CA ASP A 48 -27.27 7.88 -36.38
C ASP A 48 -28.32 7.11 -35.56
N ALA A 49 -28.03 5.85 -35.21
CA ALA A 49 -28.92 5.01 -34.40
C ALA A 49 -29.01 5.48 -32.94
N THR A 50 -27.88 5.96 -32.39
CA THR A 50 -27.75 6.54 -31.06
C THR A 50 -28.39 7.91 -31.02
N VAL A 51 -28.12 8.76 -32.02
CA VAL A 51 -28.76 10.06 -32.16
C VAL A 51 -30.29 9.92 -32.20
N ALA A 52 -30.82 9.02 -33.04
CA ALA A 52 -32.26 8.81 -33.14
C ALA A 52 -32.89 8.36 -31.82
N ALA A 53 -32.26 7.43 -31.10
CA ALA A 53 -32.80 6.91 -29.83
C ALA A 53 -32.79 7.97 -28.71
N ILE A 54 -31.70 8.74 -28.61
CA ILE A 54 -31.59 9.80 -27.61
C ILE A 54 -32.56 10.93 -27.93
N GLN A 55 -32.68 11.33 -29.20
CA GLN A 55 -33.65 12.35 -29.60
C GLN A 55 -35.09 11.89 -29.30
N GLN A 56 -35.43 10.63 -29.56
CA GLN A 56 -36.74 10.07 -29.18
C GLN A 56 -36.98 10.10 -27.67
N ALA A 57 -35.95 9.88 -26.85
CA ALA A 57 -36.06 10.00 -25.40
C ALA A 57 -36.33 11.46 -24.97
N ILE A 58 -35.63 12.42 -25.57
CA ILE A 58 -35.84 13.85 -25.35
C ILE A 58 -37.26 14.27 -25.74
N ASP A 59 -37.71 13.88 -26.94
CA ASP A 59 -39.05 14.17 -27.46
C ASP A 59 -40.14 13.49 -26.62
N GLY A 60 -39.83 12.32 -26.03
CA GLY A 60 -40.65 11.61 -25.05
C GLY A 60 -40.61 12.20 -23.64
N GLY A 61 -39.99 13.37 -23.46
CA GLY A 61 -39.96 14.15 -22.22
C GLY A 61 -38.93 13.70 -21.19
N ILE A 62 -37.92 12.91 -21.56
CA ILE A 62 -36.79 12.57 -20.68
C ILE A 62 -35.75 13.70 -20.78
N HIS A 63 -35.29 14.22 -19.64
CA HIS A 63 -34.24 15.24 -19.64
C HIS A 63 -32.86 14.58 -19.83
N VAL A 64 -32.33 14.63 -21.04
CA VAL A 64 -31.02 14.03 -21.35
C VAL A 64 -29.88 15.02 -21.08
N VAL A 65 -28.86 14.54 -20.38
CA VAL A 65 -27.65 15.29 -20.05
C VAL A 65 -26.44 14.45 -20.47
N ILE A 66 -25.60 15.00 -21.33
CA ILE A 66 -24.37 14.38 -21.79
C ILE A 66 -23.20 14.96 -21.01
N VAL A 67 -22.40 14.10 -20.38
CA VAL A 67 -21.22 14.47 -19.60
C VAL A 67 -19.98 13.89 -20.25
N SER A 68 -18.94 14.70 -20.42
CA SER A 68 -17.71 14.25 -21.05
C SER A 68 -16.49 14.91 -20.42
N GLY A 69 -15.39 14.16 -20.38
CA GLY A 69 -14.06 14.69 -20.07
C GLY A 69 -13.43 15.46 -21.23
N ARG A 70 -14.01 15.44 -22.42
CA ARG A 70 -13.46 16.07 -23.63
C ARG A 70 -13.45 17.61 -23.56
N PRO A 71 -12.51 18.28 -24.27
CA PRO A 71 -12.52 19.73 -24.43
C PRO A 71 -13.78 20.22 -25.13
N ARG A 72 -14.28 21.41 -24.74
CA ARG A 72 -15.49 22.03 -25.32
C ARG A 72 -15.47 22.04 -26.86
N ALA A 73 -14.34 22.40 -27.47
CA ALA A 73 -14.21 22.51 -28.93
C ALA A 73 -14.47 21.18 -29.66
N THR A 74 -14.23 20.03 -29.02
CA THR A 74 -14.48 18.70 -29.60
C THR A 74 -15.93 18.24 -29.40
N ILE A 75 -16.65 18.84 -28.45
CA ILE A 75 -18.06 18.54 -28.16
C ILE A 75 -18.99 19.41 -29.02
N GLU A 76 -18.62 20.66 -29.29
CA GLU A 76 -19.44 21.61 -30.05
C GLU A 76 -20.02 21.03 -31.37
N PRO A 77 -19.28 20.28 -32.20
CA PRO A 77 -19.83 19.67 -33.41
C PRO A 77 -20.92 18.62 -33.17
N LEU A 78 -21.02 18.05 -31.96
CA LEU A 78 -22.01 17.03 -31.60
C LEU A 78 -23.30 17.64 -31.05
N VAL A 79 -23.25 18.87 -30.55
CA VAL A 79 -24.37 19.56 -29.90
C VAL A 79 -25.58 19.64 -30.82
N ASP A 80 -25.38 20.01 -32.08
CA ASP A 80 -26.46 20.21 -33.05
C ASP A 80 -27.14 18.91 -33.47
N ARG A 81 -26.56 17.75 -33.13
CA ARG A 81 -27.15 16.43 -33.41
C ARG A 81 -28.17 15.99 -32.35
N LEU A 82 -28.14 16.56 -31.15
CA LEU A 82 -29.05 16.23 -30.05
C LEU A 82 -29.73 17.50 -29.52
N ILE A 83 -30.78 17.92 -30.23
CA ILE A 83 -31.50 19.15 -29.93
C ILE A 83 -32.27 18.97 -28.61
N GLY A 84 -31.95 19.84 -27.64
CA GLY A 84 -32.60 19.85 -26.32
C GLY A 84 -31.81 19.15 -25.21
N ALA A 85 -30.72 18.44 -25.53
CA ALA A 85 -29.82 17.88 -24.53
C ALA A 85 -28.98 18.97 -23.83
N TRP A 86 -28.64 18.75 -22.56
CA TRP A 86 -27.62 19.55 -21.88
C TRP A 86 -26.27 18.88 -22.05
N TRP A 87 -25.21 19.69 -22.19
CA TRP A 87 -23.86 19.17 -22.39
C TRP A 87 -22.92 19.70 -21.33
N PHE A 88 -22.08 18.82 -20.79
CA PHE A 88 -21.01 19.17 -19.85
C PHE A 88 -19.68 18.72 -20.44
N ALA A 89 -18.78 19.67 -20.68
CA ALA A 89 -17.43 19.42 -21.19
C ALA A 89 -16.39 19.56 -20.07
N GLU A 90 -15.22 18.94 -20.25
CA GLU A 90 -14.10 19.00 -19.30
C GLU A 90 -14.55 18.66 -17.87
N HIS A 91 -15.25 17.53 -17.73
CA HIS A 91 -15.82 17.05 -16.46
C HIS A 91 -16.83 18.01 -15.82
N GLY A 92 -17.36 18.99 -16.56
CA GLY A 92 -18.35 19.94 -16.07
C GLY A 92 -17.81 21.35 -15.81
N ALA A 93 -16.57 21.65 -16.18
CA ALA A 93 -16.06 23.02 -16.20
C ALA A 93 -16.89 23.91 -17.14
N TRP A 94 -17.29 23.36 -18.29
CA TRP A 94 -18.18 24.00 -19.25
C TRP A 94 -19.53 23.30 -19.24
N GLN A 95 -20.60 24.08 -19.27
CA GLN A 95 -21.96 23.58 -19.35
C GLN A 95 -22.73 24.34 -20.44
N LEU A 96 -23.40 23.58 -21.31
CA LEU A 96 -24.34 24.08 -22.30
C LEU A 96 -25.75 23.78 -21.80
N ILE A 97 -26.42 24.82 -21.29
CA ILE A 97 -27.77 24.73 -20.79
C ILE A 97 -28.62 25.74 -21.56
N ARG A 98 -29.75 25.29 -22.12
CA ARG A 98 -30.65 26.13 -22.94
C ARG A 98 -29.93 26.83 -24.11
N GLY A 99 -28.96 26.16 -24.72
CA GLY A 99 -28.23 26.66 -25.89
C GLY A 99 -27.15 27.71 -25.59
N VAL A 100 -26.83 27.97 -24.32
CA VAL A 100 -25.77 28.91 -23.92
C VAL A 100 -24.65 28.19 -23.19
N TRP A 101 -23.44 28.23 -23.74
CA TRP A 101 -22.23 27.76 -23.07
C TRP A 101 -21.87 28.73 -21.93
N THR A 102 -21.72 28.19 -20.73
CA THR A 102 -21.21 28.90 -19.56
C THR A 102 -20.06 28.10 -18.96
N GLY A 103 -19.02 28.78 -18.49
CA GLY A 103 -17.80 28.15 -18.00
C GLY A 103 -16.76 29.20 -17.61
N PRO A 104 -15.53 28.78 -17.27
CA PRO A 104 -14.46 29.70 -16.88
C PRO A 104 -14.09 30.65 -18.02
N ALA A 105 -13.74 31.89 -17.68
CA ALA A 105 -13.41 32.92 -18.68
C ALA A 105 -12.04 32.69 -19.35
N GLU A 106 -11.08 32.06 -18.65
CA GLU A 106 -9.71 31.82 -19.14
C GLU A 106 -9.16 30.46 -18.66
N ARG A 107 -8.15 29.96 -19.40
CA ARG A 107 -7.35 28.78 -19.03
C ARG A 107 -6.48 29.10 -17.82
N SER A 108 -6.35 28.13 -16.91
CA SER A 108 -5.48 28.28 -15.74
C SER A 108 -4.00 28.27 -16.15
N ALA A 109 -3.32 29.40 -16.00
CA ALA A 109 -1.88 29.51 -16.23
C ALA A 109 -1.05 28.68 -15.22
N GLU A 110 -1.66 28.27 -14.10
CA GLU A 110 -1.03 27.41 -13.10
C GLU A 110 -0.62 26.05 -13.68
N LEU A 111 -1.32 25.54 -14.69
CA LEU A 111 -1.03 24.22 -15.30
C LEU A 111 0.04 24.25 -16.40
N ASP A 112 0.55 25.42 -16.77
CA ASP A 112 1.41 25.59 -17.95
C ASP A 112 2.78 24.90 -17.80
N ASP A 113 3.33 24.88 -16.59
CA ASP A 113 4.60 24.22 -16.27
C ASP A 113 4.46 22.68 -16.30
N LEU A 114 3.39 22.14 -15.71
CA LEU A 114 3.09 20.72 -15.75
C LEU A 114 2.78 20.27 -17.18
N ALA A 115 2.01 21.06 -17.93
CA ALA A 115 1.72 20.76 -19.32
C ALA A 115 2.98 20.70 -20.18
N THR A 116 3.94 21.61 -19.95
CA THR A 116 5.24 21.60 -20.63
C THR A 116 6.02 20.33 -20.28
N THR A 117 6.08 20.00 -19.00
CA THR A 117 6.77 18.79 -18.50
C THR A 117 6.17 17.52 -19.10
N LEU A 118 4.84 17.39 -19.10
CA LEU A 118 4.17 16.24 -19.71
C LEU A 118 4.36 16.18 -21.23
N ALA A 119 4.45 17.33 -21.90
CA ALA A 119 4.67 17.38 -23.34
C ALA A 119 6.09 16.89 -23.72
N GLU A 120 7.08 17.16 -22.88
CA GLU A 120 8.43 16.62 -23.04
C GLU A 120 8.44 15.09 -22.88
N LEU A 121 7.70 14.56 -21.89
CA LEU A 121 7.55 13.12 -21.69
C LEU A 121 6.82 12.45 -22.86
N ALA A 122 5.84 13.12 -23.46
CA ALA A 122 5.10 12.63 -24.62
C ALA A 122 5.92 12.58 -25.93
N CYS A 123 7.25 12.78 -25.89
CA CYS A 123 8.13 12.55 -27.03
C CYS A 123 8.14 11.08 -27.51
N VAL A 124 7.79 10.14 -26.62
CA VAL A 124 7.64 8.71 -26.91
C VAL A 124 6.40 8.49 -27.78
N GLN A 125 6.57 8.24 -29.08
CA GLN A 125 5.43 8.07 -30.00
C GLN A 125 4.68 6.76 -29.77
N PRO A 126 3.33 6.73 -29.87
CA PRO A 126 2.41 7.81 -30.23
C PRO A 126 1.78 8.53 -29.01
N ALA A 127 2.52 8.70 -27.90
CA ALA A 127 2.02 9.45 -26.75
C ALA A 127 1.70 10.91 -27.12
N ARG A 128 0.75 11.51 -26.39
CA ARG A 128 0.31 12.89 -26.60
C ARG A 128 -0.08 13.55 -25.29
N THR A 129 0.02 14.86 -25.24
CA THR A 129 -0.58 15.67 -24.18
C THR A 129 -1.79 16.43 -24.67
N GLU A 130 -2.76 16.59 -23.79
CA GLU A 130 -3.99 17.34 -23.98
C GLU A 130 -4.10 18.38 -22.86
N HIS A 131 -4.19 19.66 -23.23
CA HIS A 131 -4.32 20.75 -22.26
C HIS A 131 -5.73 21.33 -22.32
N LYS A 132 -6.47 21.15 -21.24
CA LYS A 132 -7.85 21.62 -21.03
C LYS A 132 -7.83 22.94 -20.25
N SER A 133 -9.00 23.52 -20.00
CA SER A 133 -9.10 24.82 -19.31
C SER A 133 -8.58 24.76 -17.88
N HIS A 134 -8.84 23.66 -17.17
CA HIS A 134 -8.51 23.44 -15.75
C HIS A 134 -7.94 22.03 -15.49
N ALA A 135 -7.42 21.37 -16.53
CA ALA A 135 -6.77 20.09 -16.41
C ALA A 135 -5.72 19.90 -17.51
N VAL A 136 -4.74 19.03 -17.26
CA VAL A 136 -3.78 18.56 -18.26
C VAL A 136 -3.72 17.05 -18.21
N CYS A 137 -3.74 16.41 -19.37
CA CYS A 137 -3.78 14.97 -19.51
C CYS A 137 -2.68 14.50 -20.44
N ILE A 138 -1.97 13.44 -20.06
CA ILE A 138 -1.05 12.73 -20.95
C ILE A 138 -1.67 11.37 -21.31
N HIS A 139 -1.63 11.03 -22.59
CA HIS A 139 -2.18 9.80 -23.15
C HIS A 139 -1.04 8.99 -23.75
N TRP A 140 -1.04 7.67 -23.52
CA TRP A 140 -0.02 6.75 -24.05
C TRP A 140 -0.64 5.55 -24.78
N ARG A 141 -1.85 5.74 -25.32
CA ARG A 141 -2.55 4.74 -26.13
C ARG A 141 -1.73 4.40 -27.38
N GLY A 142 -1.46 3.11 -27.57
CA GLY A 142 -0.66 2.61 -28.69
C GLY A 142 0.87 2.70 -28.50
N VAL A 143 1.35 3.19 -27.35
CA VAL A 143 2.77 3.12 -26.98
C VAL A 143 3.13 1.66 -26.67
N ASP A 144 4.29 1.20 -27.16
CA ASP A 144 4.81 -0.14 -26.92
C ASP A 144 4.92 -0.44 -25.42
N HIS A 145 4.74 -1.70 -25.03
CA HIS A 145 4.72 -2.11 -23.63
C HIS A 145 6.01 -1.75 -22.88
N ALA A 146 7.18 -1.86 -23.52
CA ALA A 146 8.46 -1.55 -22.88
C ALA A 146 8.57 -0.06 -22.52
N ASP A 147 8.23 0.82 -23.48
CA ASP A 147 8.32 2.28 -23.31
C ASP A 147 7.17 2.83 -22.45
N ARG A 148 6.00 2.19 -22.48
CA ARG A 148 4.82 2.56 -21.70
C ARG A 148 5.09 2.55 -20.21
N ILE A 149 5.78 1.54 -19.69
CA ILE A 149 6.10 1.42 -18.26
C ILE A 149 6.94 2.62 -17.81
N SER A 150 7.96 2.97 -18.59
CA SER A 150 8.85 4.10 -18.30
C SER A 150 8.12 5.44 -18.41
N LEU A 151 7.31 5.63 -19.45
CA LEU A 151 6.52 6.84 -19.64
C LEU A 151 5.49 7.04 -18.51
N MET A 152 4.79 5.99 -18.11
CA MET A 152 3.84 6.04 -17.00
C MET A 152 4.54 6.45 -15.71
N ALA A 153 5.64 5.77 -15.34
CA ALA A 153 6.37 6.09 -14.12
C ALA A 153 6.89 7.54 -14.11
N ALA A 154 7.40 8.03 -15.25
CA ALA A 154 7.89 9.41 -15.37
C ALA A 154 6.76 10.44 -15.28
N ALA A 155 5.63 10.19 -15.95
CA ALA A 155 4.46 11.08 -15.89
C ALA A 155 3.84 11.13 -14.49
N GLU A 156 3.74 9.98 -13.82
CA GLU A 156 3.26 9.91 -12.44
C GLU A 156 4.16 10.68 -11.47
N LEU A 157 5.47 10.53 -11.59
CA LEU A 157 6.43 11.27 -10.77
C LEU A 157 6.32 12.78 -11.00
N ALA A 158 6.30 13.22 -12.27
CA ALA A 158 6.18 14.64 -12.61
C ALA A 158 4.89 15.27 -12.07
N CYS A 159 3.75 14.55 -12.20
CA CYS A 159 2.49 15.00 -11.62
C CYS A 159 2.52 15.03 -10.08
N ASP A 160 3.06 14.00 -9.43
CA ASP A 160 3.11 13.90 -7.97
C ASP A 160 4.00 15.01 -7.37
N GLU A 161 5.18 15.28 -7.96
CA GLU A 161 6.06 16.41 -7.57
C GLU A 161 5.35 17.76 -7.71
N TRP A 162 4.67 17.97 -8.84
CA TRP A 162 3.93 19.21 -9.08
C TRP A 162 2.77 19.42 -8.10
N LEU A 163 2.09 18.34 -7.71
CA LEU A 163 0.98 18.37 -6.76
C LEU A 163 1.40 18.69 -5.31
N GLU A 164 2.68 18.53 -4.95
CA GLU A 164 3.16 18.91 -3.61
C GLU A 164 2.98 20.39 -3.31
N THR A 165 3.06 21.24 -4.35
CA THR A 165 2.90 22.69 -4.27
C THR A 165 1.52 23.18 -4.73
N HIS A 166 0.70 22.32 -5.35
CA HIS A 166 -0.60 22.66 -5.94
C HIS A 166 -1.75 21.82 -5.37
N GLN A 167 -2.05 22.00 -4.08
CA GLN A 167 -3.02 21.19 -3.32
C GLN A 167 -4.48 21.27 -3.83
N ASP A 168 -4.84 22.32 -4.57
CA ASP A 168 -6.16 22.50 -5.18
C ASP A 168 -6.41 21.56 -6.37
N PHE A 169 -5.38 20.81 -6.78
CA PHE A 169 -5.43 19.86 -7.88
C PHE A 169 -5.31 18.42 -7.38
N GLU A 170 -5.72 17.50 -8.23
CA GLU A 170 -5.62 16.07 -8.02
C GLU A 170 -5.24 15.35 -9.31
N ARG A 171 -4.60 14.20 -9.13
CA ARG A 171 -4.30 13.26 -10.20
C ARG A 171 -5.43 12.24 -10.31
N VAL A 172 -5.88 11.98 -11.53
CA VAL A 172 -6.91 11.01 -11.87
C VAL A 172 -6.31 10.06 -12.91
N ALA A 173 -6.28 8.77 -12.57
CA ALA A 173 -5.81 7.72 -13.47
C ALA A 173 -6.92 7.34 -14.46
N GLY A 174 -6.60 7.39 -15.76
CA GLY A 174 -7.40 6.81 -16.83
C GLY A 174 -6.87 5.44 -17.27
N LEU A 175 -7.61 4.75 -18.14
CA LEU A 175 -7.24 3.41 -18.61
C LEU A 175 -5.88 3.39 -19.35
N GLU A 176 -5.60 4.43 -20.15
CA GLU A 176 -4.32 4.62 -20.87
C GLU A 176 -3.89 6.09 -20.89
N SER A 177 -4.18 6.78 -19.79
CA SER A 177 -3.91 8.20 -19.63
C SER A 177 -3.74 8.57 -18.15
N LEU A 178 -3.13 9.73 -17.92
CA LEU A 178 -3.02 10.35 -16.61
C LEU A 178 -3.47 11.80 -16.71
N GLU A 179 -4.44 12.18 -15.89
CA GLU A 179 -4.97 13.54 -15.87
C GLU A 179 -4.69 14.21 -14.53
N VAL A 180 -4.26 15.48 -14.55
CA VAL A 180 -4.25 16.36 -13.38
C VAL A 180 -5.31 17.42 -13.59
N ARG A 181 -6.27 17.51 -12.65
CA ARG A 181 -7.41 18.44 -12.72
C ARG A 181 -7.61 19.17 -11.39
N ARG A 182 -8.31 20.31 -11.39
CA ARG A 182 -8.76 20.93 -10.12
C ARG A 182 -9.77 20.03 -9.40
N ARG A 183 -9.58 19.85 -8.08
CA ARG A 183 -10.40 18.96 -7.22
C ARG A 183 -11.89 19.25 -7.23
N ASN A 184 -12.28 20.50 -7.46
CA ASN A 184 -13.68 20.94 -7.43
C ASN A 184 -14.38 20.89 -8.80
N ILE A 185 -13.65 20.50 -9.86
CA ILE A 185 -14.18 20.35 -11.22
C ILE A 185 -14.34 18.86 -11.50
N THR A 186 -15.52 18.34 -11.21
CA THR A 186 -15.85 16.92 -11.27
C THR A 186 -17.15 16.67 -12.03
N ARG A 187 -17.32 15.47 -12.58
CA ARG A 187 -18.52 15.11 -13.34
C ARG A 187 -19.80 15.21 -12.51
N GLY A 188 -19.69 15.13 -11.18
CA GLY A 188 -20.77 15.38 -10.21
C GLY A 188 -21.41 16.77 -10.30
N ILE A 189 -20.73 17.77 -10.90
CA ILE A 189 -21.33 19.07 -11.23
C ILE A 189 -22.62 18.91 -12.06
N ALA A 190 -22.64 17.98 -13.02
CA ALA A 190 -23.82 17.76 -13.86
C ALA A 190 -25.05 17.34 -13.03
N VAL A 191 -24.86 16.44 -12.06
CA VAL A 191 -25.92 15.98 -11.15
C VAL A 191 -26.47 17.14 -10.32
N ARG A 192 -25.57 17.96 -9.74
CA ARG A 192 -25.96 19.14 -8.94
C ARG A 192 -26.73 20.17 -9.77
N ARG A 193 -26.28 20.45 -10.99
CA ARG A 193 -26.96 21.39 -11.90
C ARG A 193 -28.36 20.93 -12.31
N VAL A 194 -28.52 19.63 -12.57
CA VAL A 194 -29.83 19.03 -12.84
C VAL A 194 -30.78 19.26 -11.67
N ARG A 195 -30.35 19.01 -10.44
CA ARG A 195 -31.18 19.24 -9.24
C ARG A 195 -31.50 20.72 -8.99
N GLU A 196 -30.58 21.62 -9.31
CA GLU A 196 -30.79 23.06 -9.15
C GLU A 196 -31.81 23.64 -10.14
N HIS A 197 -31.80 23.16 -11.39
CA HIS A 197 -32.49 23.81 -12.50
C HIS A 197 -33.74 23.07 -13.01
N LEU A 198 -33.90 21.80 -12.67
CA LEU A 198 -35.06 20.99 -13.05
C LEU A 198 -35.91 20.67 -11.80
N PRO A 199 -37.26 20.57 -11.95
CA PRO A 199 -38.14 20.12 -10.87
C PRO A 199 -37.72 18.75 -10.33
N PRO A 200 -38.12 18.33 -9.11
CA PRO A 200 -37.60 17.15 -8.42
C PRO A 200 -37.61 15.91 -9.33
N ALA A 201 -36.43 15.63 -9.88
CA ALA A 201 -36.23 14.62 -10.90
C ALA A 201 -35.58 13.38 -10.32
N ARG A 202 -36.01 12.20 -10.78
CA ARG A 202 -35.25 10.97 -10.62
C ARG A 202 -34.10 10.98 -11.61
N ILE A 203 -32.92 10.57 -11.15
CA ILE A 203 -31.72 10.55 -11.97
C ILE A 203 -31.33 9.11 -12.27
N ILE A 204 -31.12 8.81 -13.54
CA ILE A 204 -30.36 7.65 -13.99
C ILE A 204 -29.02 8.19 -14.50
N ALA A 205 -27.92 7.87 -13.83
CA ALA A 205 -26.57 8.24 -14.27
C ALA A 205 -25.85 7.01 -14.82
N ILE A 206 -25.24 7.11 -15.99
CA ILE A 206 -24.55 6.02 -16.68
C ILE A 206 -23.13 6.46 -17.02
N GLY A 207 -22.13 5.67 -16.60
CA GLY A 207 -20.71 5.99 -16.77
C GLY A 207 -19.84 4.76 -17.00
N ALA A 208 -18.67 4.93 -17.59
CA ALA A 208 -17.75 3.86 -17.95
C ALA A 208 -16.41 3.91 -17.19
N ASP A 209 -15.97 5.09 -16.72
CA ASP A 209 -14.61 5.32 -16.21
C ASP A 209 -14.55 5.82 -14.75
N VAL A 210 -13.34 5.98 -14.21
CA VAL A 210 -13.06 6.37 -12.80
C VAL A 210 -13.64 7.74 -12.47
N SER A 211 -13.68 8.63 -13.45
CA SER A 211 -14.19 9.98 -13.26
C SER A 211 -15.72 10.03 -13.18
N ASP A 212 -16.43 8.98 -13.60
CA ASP A 212 -17.89 8.90 -13.47
C ASP A 212 -18.35 8.57 -12.04
N GLU A 213 -17.46 8.09 -11.16
CA GLU A 213 -17.74 7.89 -9.74
C GLU A 213 -18.18 9.21 -9.07
N ASP A 214 -17.69 10.34 -9.58
CA ASP A 214 -18.10 11.68 -9.15
C ASP A 214 -19.60 11.90 -9.38
N MET A 215 -20.19 11.35 -10.45
CA MET A 215 -21.63 11.43 -10.70
C MET A 215 -22.39 10.52 -9.74
N PHE A 216 -21.90 9.30 -9.54
CA PHE A 216 -22.56 8.32 -8.68
C PHE A 216 -22.58 8.74 -7.21
N ALA A 217 -21.53 9.42 -6.74
CA ALA A 217 -21.44 9.96 -5.37
C ALA A 217 -22.49 11.03 -5.06
N GLU A 218 -23.02 11.73 -6.07
CA GLU A 218 -24.02 12.81 -5.94
C GLU A 218 -25.48 12.30 -6.06
N LEU A 219 -25.66 10.99 -6.29
CA LEU A 219 -26.98 10.35 -6.36
C LEU A 219 -27.59 10.21 -4.96
N VAL A 220 -28.91 10.38 -4.86
CA VAL A 220 -29.65 10.23 -3.60
C VAL A 220 -30.65 9.07 -3.66
N ASP A 221 -31.28 8.78 -2.53
CA ASP A 221 -32.23 7.67 -2.41
C ASP A 221 -33.34 7.71 -3.48
N GLY A 222 -33.39 6.64 -4.26
CA GLY A 222 -34.33 6.43 -5.36
C GLY A 222 -33.80 6.82 -6.75
N ASP A 223 -32.60 7.40 -6.84
CA ASP A 223 -31.85 7.48 -8.10
C ASP A 223 -31.16 6.14 -8.43
N VAL A 224 -30.59 6.03 -9.63
CA VAL A 224 -29.86 4.84 -10.07
C VAL A 224 -28.60 5.24 -10.81
N GLY A 225 -27.48 4.62 -10.42
CA GLY A 225 -26.22 4.68 -11.16
C GLY A 225 -25.97 3.37 -11.90
N ALA A 226 -25.48 3.41 -13.14
CA ALA A 226 -25.11 2.23 -13.91
C ALA A 226 -23.69 2.35 -14.48
N SER A 227 -22.85 1.34 -14.27
CA SER A 227 -21.51 1.25 -14.85
C SER A 227 -21.54 0.52 -16.19
N VAL A 228 -20.72 0.93 -17.15
CA VAL A 228 -20.63 0.33 -18.50
C VAL A 228 -19.25 -0.31 -18.69
N GLY A 229 -19.19 -1.55 -19.21
CA GLY A 229 -17.93 -2.23 -19.53
C GLY A 229 -17.43 -3.22 -18.47
N ASP A 230 -16.11 -3.37 -18.27
CA ASP A 230 -15.54 -4.42 -17.39
C ASP A 230 -15.89 -4.22 -15.90
N HIS A 231 -16.69 -5.13 -15.35
CA HIS A 231 -17.27 -5.08 -14.00
C HIS A 231 -16.31 -5.48 -12.87
N ARG A 232 -15.00 -5.51 -13.12
CA ARG A 232 -13.98 -5.88 -12.11
C ARG A 232 -13.51 -4.70 -11.25
N ARG A 233 -13.93 -3.48 -11.58
CA ARG A 233 -13.54 -2.26 -10.88
C ARG A 233 -14.57 -1.88 -9.80
N ARG A 234 -14.10 -1.31 -8.68
CA ARG A 234 -14.94 -0.69 -7.64
C ARG A 234 -15.76 0.46 -8.24
N THR A 235 -17.07 0.44 -8.02
CA THR A 235 -17.98 1.51 -8.46
C THR A 235 -19.09 1.77 -7.43
N LEU A 236 -19.54 3.02 -7.34
CA LEU A 236 -20.72 3.48 -6.61
C LEU A 236 -22.01 3.26 -7.40
N ALA A 237 -21.92 2.77 -8.66
CA ALA A 237 -23.08 2.39 -9.44
C ALA A 237 -23.87 1.25 -8.79
N HIS A 238 -25.19 1.26 -8.98
CA HIS A 238 -26.13 0.28 -8.48
C HIS A 238 -26.33 -0.89 -9.46
N ALA A 239 -26.04 -0.63 -10.74
CA ALA A 239 -26.31 -1.51 -11.86
C ALA A 239 -25.12 -1.58 -12.82
N SER A 240 -25.13 -2.57 -13.70
CA SER A 240 -24.10 -2.75 -14.71
C SER A 240 -24.68 -3.03 -16.10
N LEU A 241 -24.07 -2.44 -17.13
CA LEU A 241 -24.40 -2.58 -18.54
C LEU A 241 -23.17 -3.12 -19.30
N ALA A 242 -23.38 -4.10 -20.19
CA ALA A 242 -22.29 -4.81 -20.84
C ALA A 242 -21.44 -3.95 -21.79
N GLY A 243 -21.97 -2.82 -22.26
CA GLY A 243 -21.30 -1.92 -23.20
C GLY A 243 -22.26 -0.87 -23.79
N PRO A 244 -21.78 -0.02 -24.71
CA PRO A 244 -22.58 1.05 -25.31
C PRO A 244 -23.89 0.58 -25.97
N HIS A 245 -23.87 -0.63 -26.56
CA HIS A 245 -25.09 -1.22 -27.14
C HIS A 245 -26.20 -1.43 -26.09
N ALA A 246 -25.84 -1.92 -24.89
CA ALA A 246 -26.80 -2.13 -23.81
C ALA A 246 -27.34 -0.81 -23.24
N VAL A 247 -26.53 0.26 -23.26
CA VAL A 247 -26.99 1.61 -22.93
C VAL A 247 -28.07 2.05 -23.92
N LEU A 248 -27.84 1.86 -25.22
CA LEU A 248 -28.80 2.22 -26.26
C LEU A 248 -30.12 1.44 -26.16
N GLU A 249 -30.06 0.13 -25.88
CA GLU A 249 -31.25 -0.68 -25.62
C GLU A 249 -32.03 -0.18 -24.40
N LEU A 250 -31.35 0.24 -23.34
CA LEU A 250 -31.99 0.78 -22.14
C LEU A 250 -32.71 2.09 -22.44
N VAL A 251 -32.09 3.00 -23.20
CA VAL A 251 -32.73 4.26 -23.63
C VAL A 251 -34.00 3.99 -24.43
N ARG A 252 -33.94 3.08 -25.41
CA ARG A 252 -35.11 2.71 -26.22
C ARG A 252 -36.23 2.13 -25.38
N TRP A 253 -35.88 1.28 -24.41
CA TRP A 253 -36.84 0.68 -23.48
C TRP A 253 -37.50 1.73 -22.57
N LEU A 254 -36.73 2.67 -22.00
CA LEU A 254 -37.27 3.77 -21.20
C LEU A 254 -38.28 4.60 -22.00
N THR A 255 -37.95 4.92 -23.26
CA THR A 255 -38.84 5.65 -24.16
C THR A 255 -40.10 4.85 -24.50
N SER A 256 -40.00 3.54 -24.76
CA SER A 256 -41.17 2.71 -25.08
C SER A 256 -42.12 2.57 -23.90
N CYS A 257 -41.59 2.41 -22.68
CA CYS A 257 -42.41 2.39 -21.46
C CYS A 257 -43.23 3.67 -21.29
N ARG A 258 -42.65 4.84 -21.59
CA ARG A 258 -43.37 6.12 -21.55
C ARG A 258 -44.44 6.25 -22.63
N ALA A 259 -44.22 5.64 -23.79
CA ALA A 259 -45.20 5.58 -24.88
C ALA A 259 -46.33 4.55 -24.62
N GLY A 260 -46.34 3.85 -23.48
CA GLY A 260 -47.36 2.85 -23.13
C GLY A 260 -47.18 1.50 -23.83
N ALA A 261 -46.02 1.25 -24.45
CA ALA A 261 -45.69 0.00 -25.12
C ALA A 261 -44.60 -0.75 -24.33
N SER A 262 -44.95 -1.84 -23.62
CA SER A 262 -43.93 -2.66 -22.93
C SER A 262 -44.43 -4.06 -22.53
N ASP A 263 -44.46 -4.99 -23.49
CA ASP A 263 -44.54 -6.45 -23.20
C ASP A 263 -43.16 -7.08 -22.90
N LEU A 264 -42.07 -6.31 -23.01
CA LEU A 264 -40.69 -6.75 -22.79
C LEU A 264 -40.10 -6.18 -21.50
N GLY A 265 -39.30 -6.97 -20.78
CA GLY A 265 -38.52 -6.50 -19.62
C GLY A 265 -37.42 -5.51 -20.05
N PRO A 266 -36.81 -4.77 -19.12
CA PRO A 266 -35.63 -3.97 -19.44
C PRO A 266 -34.54 -4.87 -20.05
N PRO A 267 -33.61 -4.34 -20.86
CA PRO A 267 -32.42 -5.10 -21.27
C PRO A 267 -31.73 -5.70 -20.04
N PRO A 268 -30.89 -6.74 -20.18
CA PRO A 268 -30.22 -7.37 -19.03
C PRO A 268 -29.31 -6.35 -18.33
N VAL A 269 -29.89 -5.63 -17.37
CA VAL A 269 -29.20 -4.81 -16.41
C VAL A 269 -28.77 -5.75 -15.30
N GLY A 270 -27.49 -6.12 -15.31
CA GLY A 270 -26.93 -6.95 -14.24
C GLY A 270 -26.92 -6.16 -12.93
N PRO A 271 -27.07 -6.81 -11.76
CA PRO A 271 -26.53 -6.22 -10.54
C PRO A 271 -25.04 -5.97 -10.79
N VAL A 272 -24.49 -4.86 -10.27
CA VAL A 272 -23.02 -4.80 -10.12
C VAL A 272 -22.64 -6.06 -9.37
N VAL A 273 -21.80 -6.87 -9.99
CA VAL A 273 -21.26 -8.06 -9.36
C VAL A 273 -20.42 -7.52 -8.20
N GLU A 274 -21.03 -7.40 -7.01
CA GLU A 274 -20.31 -7.78 -5.81
C GLU A 274 -19.83 -9.18 -6.17
N LEU A 275 -18.54 -9.29 -6.51
CA LEU A 275 -17.89 -10.58 -6.54
C LEU A 275 -18.10 -11.09 -5.12
N GLN A 276 -19.17 -11.86 -4.90
CA GLN A 276 -19.14 -12.88 -3.88
C GLN A 276 -17.88 -13.64 -4.25
N PRO A 277 -16.83 -13.57 -3.43
CA PRO A 277 -15.63 -14.29 -3.77
C PRO A 277 -16.12 -15.73 -3.73
N ALA A 278 -16.18 -16.37 -4.88
CA ALA A 278 -16.28 -17.81 -4.88
C ALA A 278 -15.13 -18.26 -3.99
N ARG A 279 -15.45 -18.92 -2.86
CA ARG A 279 -14.50 -19.40 -1.87
C ARG A 279 -13.56 -20.40 -2.55
N GLU A 280 -12.58 -19.90 -3.27
CA GLU A 280 -11.76 -20.68 -4.20
C GLU A 280 -10.28 -20.53 -3.90
N ARG A 281 -9.87 -19.51 -3.14
CA ARG A 281 -8.46 -19.29 -2.80
C ARG A 281 -8.01 -20.35 -1.81
N THR A 282 -6.98 -21.09 -2.20
CA THR A 282 -6.30 -22.11 -1.39
C THR A 282 -5.20 -21.52 -0.50
N PHE A 283 -4.78 -20.29 -0.79
CA PHE A 283 -3.77 -19.55 -0.04
C PHE A 283 -4.14 -18.07 0.08
N VAL A 284 -4.17 -17.56 1.32
CA VAL A 284 -4.45 -16.14 1.62
C VAL A 284 -3.39 -15.62 2.56
N THR A 285 -2.72 -14.54 2.17
CA THR A 285 -1.82 -13.81 3.06
C THR A 285 -2.51 -12.57 3.59
N ILE A 286 -2.36 -12.28 4.88
CA ILE A 286 -2.99 -11.14 5.54
C ILE A 286 -1.93 -10.29 6.23
N SER A 287 -1.89 -9.00 5.95
CA SER A 287 -1.09 -8.01 6.68
C SER A 287 -1.92 -6.76 6.98
N ASN A 288 -1.41 -5.87 7.82
CA ASN A 288 -2.11 -4.62 8.12
C ASN A 288 -2.38 -3.77 6.88
N ARG A 289 -1.53 -3.80 5.85
CA ARG A 289 -1.71 -3.05 4.61
C ARG A 289 -1.28 -3.89 3.42
N THR A 290 -2.00 -3.81 2.31
CA THR A 290 -1.49 -4.28 1.01
C THR A 290 -0.43 -3.31 0.50
N PRO A 291 0.54 -3.76 -0.32
CA PRO A 291 1.44 -2.84 -1.00
C PRO A 291 0.61 -1.84 -1.82
N SER A 292 0.92 -0.54 -1.71
CA SER A 292 0.24 0.49 -2.51
C SER A 292 0.55 0.28 -3.99
N VAL A 293 -0.48 0.39 -4.85
CA VAL A 293 -0.32 0.57 -6.31
C VAL A 293 -0.38 2.08 -6.67
N ALA A 294 -0.83 2.94 -5.74
CA ALA A 294 -1.48 4.21 -6.08
C ALA A 294 -0.74 5.47 -5.60
N THR A 295 0.53 5.41 -5.21
CA THR A 295 1.29 6.60 -4.82
C THR A 295 2.72 6.46 -5.31
N GLY A 296 3.21 7.40 -6.14
CA GLY A 296 4.58 7.46 -6.67
C GLY A 296 5.70 7.60 -5.64
N ARG A 297 5.45 7.26 -4.36
CA ARG A 297 6.51 6.84 -3.46
C ARG A 297 7.01 5.52 -4.00
N GLY A 298 8.18 5.56 -4.63
CA GLY A 298 8.85 4.42 -5.26
C GLY A 298 8.47 3.14 -4.54
N ARG A 299 7.87 2.21 -5.32
CA ARG A 299 7.42 0.86 -4.94
C ARG A 299 7.76 0.60 -3.48
N GLU A 300 6.79 0.52 -2.57
CA GLU A 300 7.03 0.10 -1.18
C GLU A 300 7.62 -1.33 -1.21
N VAL A 301 8.89 -1.46 -1.59
CA VAL A 301 9.71 -2.64 -1.50
C VAL A 301 10.22 -2.62 -0.06
N GLY A 302 9.26 -2.67 0.88
CA GLY A 302 9.56 -3.09 2.23
C GLY A 302 9.93 -4.56 2.17
N GLY A 303 10.84 -5.02 3.02
CA GLY A 303 11.28 -6.42 3.01
C GLY A 303 10.15 -7.44 3.11
N LEU A 304 8.98 -7.05 3.62
CA LEU A 304 7.78 -7.89 3.61
C LEU A 304 7.24 -8.13 2.18
N VAL A 305 7.21 -7.12 1.32
CA VAL A 305 6.71 -7.25 -0.06
C VAL A 305 7.59 -8.19 -0.87
N SER A 306 8.90 -7.97 -0.84
CA SER A 306 9.88 -8.85 -1.50
C SER A 306 9.81 -10.30 -1.00
N ALA A 307 9.40 -10.50 0.26
CA ALA A 307 9.27 -11.82 0.85
C ALA A 307 7.96 -12.55 0.55
N LEU A 308 6.86 -11.81 0.39
CA LEU A 308 5.54 -12.41 0.20
C LEU A 308 5.13 -12.57 -1.26
N GLU A 309 5.57 -11.67 -2.16
CA GLU A 309 5.20 -11.75 -3.58
C GLU A 309 5.55 -13.09 -4.23
N PRO A 310 6.76 -13.67 -4.05
CA PRO A 310 7.09 -14.97 -4.65
C PRO A 310 6.22 -16.12 -4.11
N ALA A 311 5.94 -16.10 -2.79
CA ALA A 311 5.09 -17.09 -2.15
C ALA A 311 3.64 -17.03 -2.67
N LEU A 312 3.11 -15.81 -2.84
CA LEU A 312 1.79 -15.56 -3.41
C LEU A 312 1.70 -16.00 -4.88
N ARG A 313 2.69 -15.65 -5.71
CA ARG A 313 2.74 -16.05 -7.13
C ARG A 313 2.79 -17.57 -7.28
N SER A 314 3.71 -18.24 -6.57
CA SER A 314 3.88 -19.70 -6.67
C SER A 314 2.65 -20.50 -6.24
N ARG A 315 1.82 -19.95 -5.35
CA ARG A 315 0.62 -20.61 -4.79
C ARG A 315 -0.69 -20.05 -5.33
N GLN A 316 -0.64 -19.15 -6.32
CA GLN A 316 -1.81 -18.43 -6.85
C GLN A 316 -2.67 -17.80 -5.75
N GLY A 317 -2.00 -17.31 -4.70
CA GLY A 317 -2.63 -16.74 -3.52
C GLY A 317 -3.13 -15.32 -3.74
N ILE A 318 -3.85 -14.81 -2.74
CA ILE A 318 -4.32 -13.43 -2.68
C ILE A 318 -3.78 -12.74 -1.43
N TRP A 319 -3.43 -11.46 -1.56
CA TRP A 319 -3.00 -10.63 -0.44
C TRP A 319 -4.15 -9.76 0.07
N LEU A 320 -4.61 -10.02 1.30
CA LEU A 320 -5.58 -9.22 2.03
C LEU A 320 -4.91 -8.16 2.93
N GLY A 321 -5.38 -6.91 2.89
CA GLY A 321 -4.91 -5.84 3.78
C GLY A 321 -5.75 -4.57 3.77
N TRP A 322 -5.45 -3.59 4.62
CA TRP A 322 -6.00 -2.24 4.48
C TRP A 322 -5.52 -1.58 3.18
N SER A 323 -6.40 -0.87 2.49
CA SER A 323 -6.10 -0.09 1.27
C SER A 323 -5.17 1.10 1.52
N GLY A 324 -5.17 1.65 2.75
CA GLY A 324 -4.57 2.94 3.08
C GLY A 324 -5.56 4.10 3.09
N HIS A 325 -6.83 3.88 2.70
CA HIS A 325 -7.87 4.90 2.71
C HIS A 325 -8.81 4.77 3.91
N GLU A 326 -9.41 5.91 4.30
CA GLU A 326 -10.44 5.97 5.33
C GLU A 326 -11.82 6.05 4.70
N ARG A 327 -12.78 5.24 5.18
CA ARG A 327 -14.19 5.31 4.77
C ARG A 327 -15.09 4.90 5.94
N ASP A 328 -16.01 5.79 6.32
CA ASP A 328 -17.03 5.46 7.32
C ASP A 328 -18.20 4.69 6.69
N GLY A 329 -18.88 3.88 7.50
CA GLY A 329 -19.95 2.98 7.07
C GLY A 329 -19.55 1.51 7.06
N LYS A 330 -20.32 0.68 6.36
CA LYS A 330 -20.05 -0.76 6.24
C LYS A 330 -18.79 -1.00 5.40
N GLU A 331 -17.90 -1.87 5.87
CA GLU A 331 -16.68 -2.24 5.17
C GLU A 331 -17.03 -2.93 3.84
N THR A 332 -16.42 -2.48 2.75
CA THR A 332 -16.54 -3.12 1.43
C THR A 332 -15.21 -3.72 1.05
N LEU A 333 -15.22 -5.01 0.73
CA LEU A 333 -14.04 -5.71 0.24
C LEU A 333 -13.89 -5.46 -1.26
N ALA A 334 -12.81 -4.80 -1.65
CA ALA A 334 -12.42 -4.64 -3.05
C ALA A 334 -11.39 -5.71 -3.43
N ILE A 335 -11.49 -6.27 -4.64
CA ILE A 335 -10.53 -7.25 -5.17
C ILE A 335 -9.94 -6.68 -6.45
N ASP A 336 -8.64 -6.45 -6.44
CA ASP A 336 -7.85 -6.19 -7.64
C ASP A 336 -7.30 -7.53 -8.15
N ALA A 337 -8.01 -8.10 -9.11
CA ALA A 337 -7.64 -9.36 -9.75
C ALA A 337 -6.56 -9.19 -10.84
N LEU A 338 -6.27 -7.95 -11.25
CA LEU A 338 -5.27 -7.64 -12.29
C LEU A 338 -3.89 -7.38 -11.67
N ALA A 339 -3.82 -7.04 -10.39
CA ALA A 339 -2.56 -6.97 -9.66
C ALA A 339 -1.82 -8.32 -9.68
N GLU A 340 -0.48 -8.26 -9.77
CA GLU A 340 0.40 -9.43 -9.73
C GLU A 340 1.36 -9.40 -8.54
N PRO A 341 1.06 -10.08 -7.41
CA PRO A 341 -0.07 -11.01 -7.19
C PRO A 341 -1.41 -10.30 -6.90
N PRO A 342 -2.56 -10.99 -7.05
CA PRO A 342 -3.88 -10.43 -6.78
C PRO A 342 -4.00 -9.88 -5.37
N ARG A 343 -4.76 -8.80 -5.22
CA ARG A 343 -4.91 -8.08 -3.95
C ARG A 343 -6.37 -7.96 -3.57
N ALA A 344 -6.64 -8.06 -2.28
CA ALA A 344 -7.93 -7.74 -1.69
C ALA A 344 -7.71 -6.69 -0.62
N SER A 345 -8.54 -5.64 -0.62
CA SER A 345 -8.41 -4.59 0.37
C SER A 345 -9.74 -4.01 0.79
N PHE A 346 -9.79 -3.49 2.01
CA PHE A 346 -10.90 -2.72 2.53
C PHE A 346 -10.38 -1.42 3.16
N ASP A 347 -11.25 -0.43 3.28
CA ASP A 347 -10.95 0.86 3.87
C ASP A 347 -11.20 0.78 5.39
N LEU A 348 -10.35 1.42 6.21
CA LEU A 348 -10.61 1.52 7.64
C LEU A 348 -11.62 2.64 7.92
N SER A 349 -12.48 2.47 8.91
CA SER A 349 -13.24 3.60 9.45
C SER A 349 -12.30 4.58 10.13
N ARG A 350 -12.75 5.84 10.32
CA ARG A 350 -11.96 6.83 11.06
C ARG A 350 -11.62 6.36 12.47
N VAL A 351 -12.58 5.69 13.13
CA VAL A 351 -12.41 5.11 14.47
C VAL A 351 -11.30 4.07 14.48
N TRP A 352 -11.24 3.18 13.49
CA TRP A 352 -10.18 2.17 13.43
C TRP A 352 -8.83 2.76 13.04
N ARG A 353 -8.78 3.77 12.17
CA ARG A 353 -7.51 4.47 11.90
C ARG A 353 -6.96 5.11 13.17
N GLU A 354 -7.82 5.78 13.95
CA GLU A 354 -7.43 6.45 15.19
C GLU A 354 -7.11 5.47 16.33
N LYS A 355 -8.00 4.53 16.61
CA LYS A 355 -7.98 3.71 17.83
C LYS A 355 -7.35 2.33 17.66
N PHE A 356 -7.54 1.68 16.50
CA PHE A 356 -6.88 0.41 16.20
C PHE A 356 -5.43 0.64 15.75
N TYR A 357 -5.22 1.37 14.66
CA TYR A 357 -3.89 1.58 14.09
C TYR A 357 -3.08 2.62 14.87
N GLY A 358 -3.60 3.84 15.04
CA GLY A 358 -2.93 4.90 15.80
C GLY A 358 -2.86 4.63 17.31
N GLY A 359 -3.91 4.01 17.87
CA GLY A 359 -4.05 3.64 19.27
C GLY A 359 -3.36 2.32 19.59
N PHE A 360 -4.10 1.22 19.70
CA PHE A 360 -3.60 -0.03 20.26
C PHE A 360 -2.33 -0.55 19.57
N CYS A 361 -2.27 -0.52 18.23
CA CYS A 361 -1.09 -0.99 17.50
C CYS A 361 0.15 -0.14 17.82
N ASN A 362 0.07 1.19 17.65
CA ASN A 362 1.26 2.05 17.66
C ASN A 362 1.53 2.79 18.99
N ARG A 363 0.56 2.84 19.91
CA ARG A 363 0.69 3.40 21.26
C ARG A 363 0.69 2.35 22.38
N THR A 364 0.26 1.11 22.10
CA THR A 364 0.29 0.03 23.08
C THR A 364 1.28 -1.07 22.69
N LEU A 365 1.02 -1.79 21.59
CA LEU A 365 1.82 -2.94 21.19
C LEU A 365 3.24 -2.55 20.77
N TRP A 366 3.39 -1.58 19.85
CA TRP A 366 4.71 -1.15 19.37
C TRP A 366 5.67 -0.74 20.50
N PRO A 367 5.35 0.21 21.39
CA PRO A 367 6.26 0.57 22.47
C PRO A 367 6.53 -0.59 23.43
N LEU A 368 5.50 -1.36 23.81
CA LEU A 368 5.67 -2.48 24.73
C LEU A 368 6.61 -3.55 24.16
N PHE A 369 6.39 -3.96 22.91
CA PHE A 369 7.16 -5.01 22.25
C PHE A 369 8.60 -4.58 21.97
N HIS A 370 8.82 -3.26 21.78
CA HIS A 370 10.16 -2.68 21.70
C HIS A 370 10.75 -2.28 23.06
N SER A 371 10.20 -2.78 24.16
CA SER A 371 10.71 -2.57 25.53
C SER A 371 10.73 -1.10 26.01
N PHE A 372 9.72 -0.32 25.64
CA PHE A 372 9.51 1.07 26.07
C PHE A 372 8.23 1.23 26.92
N PRO A 373 8.17 0.63 28.13
CA PRO A 373 6.94 0.65 28.95
C PRO A 373 6.45 2.06 29.29
N MET A 374 7.37 3.03 29.42
CA MET A 374 7.03 4.43 29.70
C MET A 374 6.31 5.14 28.54
N ARG A 375 6.35 4.56 27.33
CA ARG A 375 5.62 5.05 26.15
C ARG A 375 4.32 4.28 25.92
N THR A 376 4.14 3.15 26.59
CA THR A 376 2.96 2.30 26.44
C THR A 376 1.76 2.96 27.10
N ARG A 377 0.66 3.05 26.35
CA ARG A 377 -0.62 3.55 26.86
C ARG A 377 -1.68 2.47 26.74
N TYR A 378 -2.46 2.28 27.79
CA TYR A 378 -3.58 1.35 27.84
C TYR A 378 -4.90 2.12 27.82
N ASP A 379 -5.77 1.80 26.87
CA ASP A 379 -7.08 2.43 26.69
C ASP A 379 -8.10 1.37 26.22
N ASP A 380 -9.21 1.23 26.93
CA ASP A 380 -10.23 0.19 26.66
C ASP A 380 -10.91 0.39 25.30
N ALA A 381 -11.05 1.63 24.83
CA ALA A 381 -11.66 1.92 23.55
C ALA A 381 -10.68 1.61 22.40
N ASP A 382 -9.38 1.79 22.60
CA ASP A 382 -8.35 1.34 21.67
C ASP A 382 -8.30 -0.19 21.58
N TRP A 383 -8.38 -0.90 22.71
CA TRP A 383 -8.51 -2.37 22.73
C TRP A 383 -9.75 -2.86 22.00
N LYS A 384 -10.91 -2.26 22.29
CA LYS A 384 -12.17 -2.63 21.63
C LYS A 384 -12.05 -2.48 20.10
N ALA A 385 -11.52 -1.36 19.62
CA ALA A 385 -11.28 -1.15 18.19
C ALA A 385 -10.30 -2.19 17.62
N TYR A 386 -9.29 -2.62 18.40
CA TYR A 386 -8.35 -3.66 17.98
C TYR A 386 -9.00 -5.03 17.77
N VAL A 387 -9.88 -5.43 18.68
CA VAL A 387 -10.67 -6.65 18.54
C VAL A 387 -11.58 -6.56 17.32
N GLU A 388 -12.37 -5.49 17.18
CA GLU A 388 -13.30 -5.28 16.06
C GLU A 388 -12.60 -5.30 14.69
N ALA A 389 -11.43 -4.67 14.59
CA ALA A 389 -10.63 -4.69 13.36
C ALA A 389 -10.12 -6.11 13.04
N ASN A 390 -9.62 -6.86 14.03
CA ASN A 390 -9.18 -8.24 13.84
C ASN A 390 -10.35 -9.16 13.41
N GLU A 391 -11.56 -8.96 13.95
CA GLU A 391 -12.76 -9.64 13.47
C GLU A 391 -13.06 -9.33 12.00
N ALA A 392 -12.90 -8.07 11.57
CA ALA A 392 -13.11 -7.66 10.18
C ALA A 392 -12.13 -8.33 9.22
N TYR A 393 -10.83 -8.37 9.58
CA TYR A 393 -9.82 -9.11 8.82
C TYR A 393 -10.20 -10.58 8.67
N ALA A 394 -10.64 -11.25 9.75
CA ALA A 394 -11.07 -12.64 9.69
C ALA A 394 -12.34 -12.84 8.82
N ARG A 395 -13.33 -11.95 8.92
CA ARG A 395 -14.54 -11.97 8.07
C ARG A 395 -14.17 -11.88 6.58
N HIS A 396 -13.31 -10.93 6.22
CA HIS A 396 -12.87 -10.74 4.84
C HIS A 396 -12.02 -11.91 4.35
N ALA A 397 -11.16 -12.49 5.20
CA ALA A 397 -10.38 -13.67 4.84
C ALA A 397 -11.28 -14.88 4.57
N VAL A 398 -12.32 -15.14 5.38
CA VAL A 398 -13.29 -16.23 5.14
C VAL A 398 -14.14 -15.99 3.90
N ALA A 399 -14.40 -14.73 3.53
CA ALA A 399 -15.07 -14.42 2.28
C ALA A 399 -14.21 -14.85 1.07
N LEU A 400 -12.89 -14.69 1.14
CA LEU A 400 -11.95 -15.00 0.05
C LEU A 400 -11.53 -16.49 0.00
N ALA A 401 -11.40 -17.12 1.17
CA ALA A 401 -10.70 -18.38 1.33
C ALA A 401 -11.63 -19.60 1.27
N ARG A 402 -11.12 -20.72 0.77
CA ARG A 402 -11.73 -22.04 1.01
C ARG A 402 -11.73 -22.37 2.51
N PRO A 403 -12.68 -23.18 3.02
CA PRO A 403 -12.72 -23.57 4.43
C PRO A 403 -11.44 -24.23 4.97
N ASP A 404 -10.66 -24.86 4.09
CA ASP A 404 -9.42 -25.58 4.35
C ASP A 404 -8.17 -24.88 3.78
N ALA A 405 -8.32 -23.64 3.28
CA ALA A 405 -7.21 -22.86 2.74
C ALA A 405 -6.10 -22.64 3.77
N THR A 406 -4.87 -22.46 3.30
CA THR A 406 -3.78 -21.99 4.16
C THR A 406 -3.87 -20.47 4.30
N ILE A 407 -3.91 -19.98 5.53
CA ILE A 407 -3.91 -18.56 5.85
C ILE A 407 -2.58 -18.20 6.51
N TRP A 408 -1.90 -17.18 6.00
CA TRP A 408 -0.64 -16.69 6.57
C TRP A 408 -0.80 -15.23 7.01
N VAL A 409 -0.75 -14.99 8.32
CA VAL A 409 -0.99 -13.69 8.94
C VAL A 409 0.33 -13.06 9.37
N HIS A 410 0.46 -11.75 9.14
CA HIS A 410 1.67 -11.02 9.44
C HIS A 410 1.45 -9.88 10.43
N ASP A 411 2.32 -9.91 11.43
CA ASP A 411 2.67 -8.83 12.34
C ASP A 411 1.66 -8.46 13.44
N TYR A 412 2.14 -7.66 14.38
CA TYR A 412 1.47 -7.33 15.66
C TYR A 412 0.09 -6.69 15.55
N HIS A 413 -0.29 -6.19 14.37
CA HIS A 413 -1.62 -5.64 14.14
C HIS A 413 -2.71 -6.73 14.20
N LEU A 414 -2.35 -7.99 13.97
CA LEU A 414 -3.27 -9.08 13.65
C LEU A 414 -3.15 -10.27 14.62
N LEU A 415 -2.81 -10.04 15.89
CA LEU A 415 -2.56 -11.10 16.87
C LEU A 415 -3.81 -11.96 17.15
N LEU A 416 -5.02 -11.45 16.90
CA LEU A 416 -6.28 -12.13 17.22
C LEU A 416 -6.96 -12.78 16.00
N VAL A 417 -6.44 -12.58 14.78
CA VAL A 417 -7.10 -13.04 13.56
C VAL A 417 -7.34 -14.56 13.55
N ALA A 418 -6.41 -15.39 14.03
CA ALA A 418 -6.63 -16.84 14.11
C ALA A 418 -7.85 -17.21 14.95
N ARG A 419 -8.02 -16.61 16.12
CA ARG A 419 -9.15 -16.84 17.02
C ARG A 419 -10.48 -16.59 16.31
N GLU A 420 -10.55 -15.47 15.59
CA GLU A 420 -11.74 -15.08 14.84
C GLU A 420 -11.99 -15.97 13.62
N LEU A 421 -10.94 -16.39 12.91
CA LEU A 421 -11.03 -17.37 11.83
C LEU A 421 -11.58 -18.72 12.34
N ARG A 422 -11.10 -19.20 13.49
CA ARG A 422 -11.60 -20.44 14.12
C ARG A 422 -13.06 -20.29 14.53
N ARG A 423 -13.46 -19.15 15.11
CA ARG A 423 -14.86 -18.85 15.47
C ARG A 423 -15.78 -18.85 14.24
N LEU A 424 -15.30 -18.36 13.10
CA LEU A 424 -16.01 -18.37 11.82
C LEU A 424 -15.98 -19.75 11.10
N GLY A 425 -15.38 -20.78 11.72
CA GLY A 425 -15.40 -22.15 11.23
C GLY A 425 -14.28 -22.52 10.24
N HIS A 426 -13.24 -21.69 10.12
CA HIS A 426 -12.07 -22.02 9.29
C HIS A 426 -11.27 -23.19 9.88
N ARG A 427 -11.03 -24.23 9.08
CA ARG A 427 -10.39 -25.49 9.52
C ARG A 427 -8.97 -25.70 8.98
N GLY A 428 -8.58 -24.88 8.00
CA GLY A 428 -7.27 -24.94 7.35
C GLY A 428 -6.11 -24.50 8.24
N PRO A 429 -4.86 -24.63 7.75
CA PRO A 429 -3.67 -24.16 8.44
C PRO A 429 -3.67 -22.64 8.59
N ILE A 430 -3.38 -22.13 9.78
CA ILE A 430 -3.20 -20.70 10.04
C ILE A 430 -1.81 -20.49 10.65
N GLY A 431 -0.93 -19.80 9.91
CA GLY A 431 0.39 -19.39 10.38
C GLY A 431 0.41 -17.91 10.75
N PHE A 432 1.19 -17.55 11.77
CA PHE A 432 1.49 -16.18 12.14
C PHE A 432 3.00 -15.93 12.08
N PHE A 433 3.42 -14.78 11.58
CA PHE A 433 4.80 -14.35 11.67
C PHE A 433 4.91 -12.94 12.26
N LEU A 434 5.67 -12.81 13.36
CA LEU A 434 5.91 -11.53 14.03
C LEU A 434 7.21 -10.88 13.53
N HIS A 435 7.10 -9.67 12.95
CA HIS A 435 8.26 -8.95 12.39
C HIS A 435 8.97 -8.05 13.40
N ILE A 436 8.30 -7.70 14.48
CA ILE A 436 8.86 -6.92 15.59
C ILE A 436 9.41 -7.86 16.69
N PRO A 437 10.18 -7.35 17.65
CA PRO A 437 10.59 -8.16 18.81
C PRO A 437 9.37 -8.63 19.61
N PHE A 438 9.55 -9.68 20.41
CA PHE A 438 8.60 -10.05 21.46
C PHE A 438 9.18 -9.68 22.83
N PRO A 439 8.44 -9.00 23.73
CA PRO A 439 8.97 -8.51 24.98
C PRO A 439 9.12 -9.64 26.02
N PRO A 440 10.05 -9.52 26.99
CA PRO A 440 10.13 -10.45 28.12
C PRO A 440 8.86 -10.38 28.99
N TYR A 441 8.65 -11.42 29.78
CA TYR A 441 7.43 -11.58 30.59
C TYR A 441 7.15 -10.39 31.52
N GLU A 442 8.18 -9.86 32.19
CA GLU A 442 8.05 -8.77 33.16
C GLU A 442 7.56 -7.46 32.52
N LEU A 443 7.76 -7.29 31.21
CA LEU A 443 7.15 -6.20 30.48
C LEU A 443 5.75 -6.59 30.03
N PHE A 444 5.60 -7.79 29.47
CA PHE A 444 4.31 -8.25 28.93
C PHE A 444 3.22 -8.34 30.00
N GLU A 445 3.55 -8.66 31.26
CA GLU A 445 2.59 -8.76 32.37
C GLU A 445 1.89 -7.42 32.68
N THR A 446 2.46 -6.30 32.22
CA THR A 446 1.83 -4.97 32.36
C THR A 446 0.64 -4.78 31.41
N MET A 447 0.45 -5.66 30.42
CA MET A 447 -0.64 -5.62 29.45
C MET A 447 -1.97 -6.10 30.10
N PRO A 448 -3.01 -5.24 30.15
CA PRO A 448 -4.30 -5.61 30.74
C PRO A 448 -4.96 -6.80 30.04
N TRP A 449 -4.83 -6.90 28.72
CA TRP A 449 -5.42 -7.95 27.87
C TRP A 449 -4.43 -9.06 27.50
N GLN A 450 -3.46 -9.33 28.39
CA GLN A 450 -2.40 -10.30 28.13
C GLN A 450 -2.98 -11.69 27.84
N ALA A 451 -4.02 -12.10 28.56
CA ALA A 451 -4.59 -13.43 28.43
C ALA A 451 -5.26 -13.60 27.05
N GLU A 452 -6.02 -12.59 26.60
CA GLU A 452 -6.70 -12.58 25.32
C GLU A 452 -5.71 -12.58 24.16
N LEU A 453 -4.63 -11.80 24.25
CA LEU A 453 -3.58 -11.75 23.23
C LEU A 453 -2.83 -13.08 23.12
N VAL A 454 -2.45 -13.69 24.25
CA VAL A 454 -1.77 -14.99 24.23
C VAL A 454 -2.70 -16.07 23.73
N ASP A 455 -3.96 -16.10 24.18
CA ASP A 455 -4.94 -17.06 23.68
C ASP A 455 -5.16 -16.92 22.17
N GLY A 456 -5.21 -15.70 21.64
CA GLY A 456 -5.30 -15.46 20.21
C GLY A 456 -4.07 -15.94 19.43
N LEU A 457 -2.88 -15.77 20.00
CA LEU A 457 -1.64 -16.32 19.44
C LEU A 457 -1.61 -17.86 19.48
N LEU A 458 -2.22 -18.48 20.49
CA LEU A 458 -2.34 -19.94 20.62
C LEU A 458 -3.46 -20.56 19.77
N ASP A 459 -4.22 -19.76 19.02
CA ASP A 459 -5.16 -20.26 18.00
C ASP A 459 -4.50 -20.45 16.62
N TYR A 460 -3.26 -19.97 16.44
CA TYR A 460 -2.42 -20.28 15.28
C TYR A 460 -1.81 -21.68 15.37
N ASP A 461 -1.67 -22.35 14.23
CA ASP A 461 -0.98 -23.65 14.14
C ASP A 461 0.55 -23.45 14.27
N LEU A 462 1.09 -22.37 13.68
CA LEU A 462 2.50 -21.99 13.75
C LEU A 462 2.65 -20.50 14.07
N VAL A 463 3.48 -20.17 15.05
CA VAL A 463 3.89 -18.81 15.40
C VAL A 463 5.40 -18.68 15.14
N GLY A 464 5.78 -17.88 14.14
CA GLY A 464 7.16 -17.66 13.75
C GLY A 464 7.73 -16.34 14.24
N PHE A 465 9.02 -16.37 14.58
CA PHE A 465 9.79 -15.22 15.04
C PHE A 465 11.11 -15.10 14.27
N HIS A 466 11.74 -13.93 14.34
CA HIS A 466 13.04 -13.71 13.74
C HIS A 466 14.22 -14.39 14.45
N THR A 467 14.16 -14.55 15.77
CA THR A 467 15.29 -15.04 16.57
C THR A 467 14.81 -15.96 17.68
N GLU A 468 15.70 -16.84 18.15
CA GLU A 468 15.45 -17.68 19.33
C GLU A 468 15.12 -16.85 20.57
N ARG A 469 15.73 -15.65 20.71
CA ARG A 469 15.45 -14.75 21.83
C ARG A 469 13.98 -14.35 21.87
N TRP A 470 13.41 -13.95 20.73
CA TRP A 470 12.02 -13.51 20.65
C TRP A 470 11.05 -14.69 20.81
N ALA A 471 11.37 -15.83 20.21
CA ALA A 471 10.61 -17.07 20.41
C ALA A 471 10.61 -17.52 21.88
N GLY A 472 11.77 -17.46 22.55
CA GLY A 472 11.93 -17.79 23.96
C GLY A 472 11.06 -16.92 24.86
N HIS A 473 11.05 -15.61 24.64
CA HIS A 473 10.18 -14.71 25.40
C HIS A 473 8.69 -15.04 25.21
N PHE A 474 8.25 -15.38 23.99
CA PHE A 474 6.87 -15.81 23.76
C PHE A 474 6.54 -17.11 24.48
N VAL A 475 7.44 -18.10 24.43
CA VAL A 475 7.29 -19.35 25.17
C VAL A 475 7.19 -19.10 26.68
N ASP A 476 8.00 -18.21 27.23
CA ASP A 476 7.97 -17.86 28.65
C ASP A 476 6.65 -17.19 29.04
N VAL A 477 6.14 -16.27 28.21
CA VAL A 477 4.83 -15.65 28.42
C VAL A 477 3.72 -16.71 28.33
N ALA A 478 3.72 -17.54 27.29
CA ALA A 478 2.68 -18.54 27.06
C ALA A 478 2.63 -19.62 28.14
N ARG A 479 3.78 -20.05 28.69
CA ARG A 479 3.85 -21.02 29.79
C ARG A 479 3.08 -20.62 31.04
N ARG A 480 2.83 -19.33 31.23
CA ARG A 480 2.13 -18.79 32.39
C ARG A 480 0.61 -18.75 32.20
N GLN A 481 0.11 -19.04 30.99
CA GLN A 481 -1.32 -19.18 30.78
C GLN A 481 -1.88 -20.43 31.46
N PRO A 482 -3.08 -20.35 32.05
CA PRO A 482 -3.74 -21.51 32.65
C PRO A 482 -3.86 -22.68 31.66
N ALA A 483 -3.69 -23.90 32.19
CA ALA A 483 -3.78 -25.16 31.45
C ALA A 483 -2.84 -25.24 30.22
N THR A 484 -1.72 -24.53 30.26
CA THR A 484 -0.71 -24.54 29.19
C THR A 484 0.49 -25.39 29.58
N SER A 485 0.94 -26.23 28.67
CA SER A 485 2.16 -27.01 28.77
C SER A 485 3.05 -26.76 27.56
N VAL A 486 4.36 -26.85 27.73
CA VAL A 486 5.32 -26.66 26.65
C VAL A 486 6.26 -27.84 26.59
N THR A 487 6.30 -28.47 25.42
CA THR A 487 7.20 -29.59 25.12
C THR A 487 8.00 -29.24 23.87
N ALA A 488 9.33 -29.17 23.99
CA ALA A 488 10.21 -28.65 22.95
C ALA A 488 9.72 -27.28 22.42
N SER A 489 9.44 -27.16 21.12
CA SER A 489 8.92 -25.97 20.46
C SER A 489 7.39 -25.94 20.36
N THR A 490 6.68 -26.86 21.00
CA THR A 490 5.21 -26.93 20.94
C THR A 490 4.57 -26.48 22.25
N ILE A 491 3.63 -25.56 22.13
CA ILE A 491 2.76 -25.09 23.23
C ILE A 491 1.40 -25.78 23.07
N THR A 492 0.92 -26.42 24.14
CA THR A 492 -0.37 -27.10 24.18
C THR A 492 -1.24 -26.48 25.27
N GLN A 493 -2.46 -26.05 24.92
CA GLN A 493 -3.43 -25.49 25.86
C GLN A 493 -4.82 -26.10 25.61
N GLY A 494 -5.24 -27.00 26.50
CA GLY A 494 -6.42 -27.83 26.27
C GLY A 494 -6.24 -28.70 25.01
N THR A 495 -7.10 -28.50 24.01
CA THR A 495 -7.03 -29.18 22.70
C THR A 495 -6.24 -28.39 21.65
N ARG A 496 -5.79 -27.16 21.97
CA ARG A 496 -5.02 -26.32 21.07
C ARG A 496 -3.55 -26.72 21.11
N ARG A 497 -2.93 -26.75 19.94
CA ARG A 497 -1.51 -27.06 19.75
C ARG A 497 -0.93 -26.01 18.80
N THR A 498 0.08 -25.30 19.26
CA THR A 498 0.79 -24.26 18.50
C THR A 498 2.27 -24.57 18.48
N VAL A 499 2.84 -24.66 17.29
CA VAL A 499 4.28 -24.78 17.10
C VAL A 499 4.91 -23.40 17.09
N VAL A 500 6.08 -23.25 17.71
CA VAL A 500 6.88 -22.03 17.69
C VAL A 500 8.11 -22.25 16.82
N GLY A 501 8.37 -21.35 15.88
CA GLY A 501 9.49 -21.46 14.95
C GLY A 501 10.32 -20.18 14.84
N VAL A 502 11.56 -20.32 14.36
CA VAL A 502 12.49 -19.21 14.12
C VAL A 502 12.83 -19.17 12.63
N PHE A 503 12.48 -18.06 11.98
CA PHE A 503 12.70 -17.83 10.54
C PHE A 503 13.21 -16.39 10.35
N PRO A 504 14.54 -16.17 10.43
CA PRO A 504 15.13 -14.86 10.19
C PRO A 504 14.82 -14.39 8.77
N VAL A 505 14.16 -13.24 8.59
CA VAL A 505 13.78 -12.80 7.25
C VAL A 505 15.04 -12.36 6.47
N PRO A 506 15.26 -12.85 5.25
CA PRO A 506 16.38 -12.45 4.40
C PRO A 506 16.02 -11.22 3.57
N ILE A 507 16.96 -10.77 2.75
CA ILE A 507 16.74 -9.79 1.67
C ILE A 507 16.97 -10.45 0.33
N ASP A 508 16.48 -9.85 -0.75
CA ASP A 508 17.02 -10.14 -2.07
C ASP A 508 18.32 -9.35 -2.25
N ALA A 509 19.45 -10.00 -1.99
CA ALA A 509 20.76 -9.34 -2.04
C ALA A 509 21.10 -8.78 -3.43
N THR A 510 20.59 -9.39 -4.50
CA THR A 510 20.87 -8.95 -5.87
C THR A 510 20.28 -7.59 -6.17
N ALA A 511 19.12 -7.27 -5.58
CA ALA A 511 18.45 -5.98 -5.73
C ALA A 511 19.22 -4.80 -5.12
N PHE A 512 20.23 -5.06 -4.29
CA PHE A 512 21.07 -4.04 -3.65
C PHE A 512 22.48 -3.96 -4.24
N THR A 513 22.74 -4.67 -5.34
CA THR A 513 23.94 -4.42 -6.14
C THR A 513 23.71 -3.12 -6.90
N PRO A 514 24.54 -2.07 -6.71
CA PRO A 514 24.34 -0.82 -7.42
C PRO A 514 24.64 -1.00 -8.92
N ASP A 515 23.58 -1.13 -9.71
CA ASP A 515 23.63 -1.20 -11.17
C ASP A 515 23.32 0.17 -11.79
N GLY A 516 23.94 0.46 -12.93
CA GLY A 516 23.70 1.70 -13.69
C GLY A 516 24.54 2.91 -13.27
N PRO A 517 24.30 4.09 -13.89
CA PRO A 517 25.06 5.30 -13.59
C PRO A 517 24.77 5.81 -12.17
N GLU A 518 25.78 6.42 -11.55
CA GLU A 518 25.64 7.07 -10.24
C GLU A 518 24.64 8.23 -10.33
N CYS A 519 23.68 8.27 -9.40
CA CYS A 519 22.67 9.32 -9.33
C CYS A 519 23.29 10.69 -8.99
N SER A 520 22.65 11.77 -9.43
CA SER A 520 23.11 13.15 -9.22
C SER A 520 23.29 13.49 -7.73
N ASP A 521 22.38 13.03 -6.88
CA ASP A 521 22.46 13.20 -5.41
C ASP A 521 23.72 12.55 -4.83
N VAL A 522 24.06 11.33 -5.26
CA VAL A 522 25.19 10.54 -4.74
C VAL A 522 26.52 11.10 -5.27
N SER A 523 26.59 11.42 -6.56
CA SER A 523 27.75 12.05 -7.18
C SER A 523 28.04 13.43 -6.60
N GLY A 524 27.02 14.25 -6.36
CA GLY A 524 27.13 15.53 -5.66
C GLY A 524 27.65 15.36 -4.23
N LEU A 525 27.15 14.37 -3.49
CA LEU A 525 27.64 14.05 -2.15
C LEU A 525 29.11 13.59 -2.18
N ARG A 526 29.48 12.70 -3.10
CA ARG A 526 30.85 12.21 -3.29
C ARG A 526 31.81 13.37 -3.56
N ALA A 527 31.46 14.27 -4.47
CA ALA A 527 32.26 15.46 -4.78
C ALA A 527 32.45 16.37 -3.55
N GLN A 528 31.41 16.56 -2.74
CA GLN A 528 31.48 17.37 -1.51
C GLN A 528 32.26 16.69 -0.38
N LEU A 529 32.21 15.35 -0.29
CA LEU A 529 32.99 14.59 0.68
C LEU A 529 34.48 14.68 0.38
N GLY A 530 34.88 14.58 -0.89
CA GLY A 530 36.29 14.47 -1.27
C GLY A 530 36.93 13.23 -0.64
N ASP A 531 38.07 13.40 0.03
CA ASP A 531 38.77 12.31 0.72
C ASP A 531 38.18 11.94 2.10
N ARG A 532 37.09 12.61 2.52
CA ARG A 532 36.48 12.38 3.83
C ARG A 532 35.72 11.06 3.86
N ARG A 533 35.79 10.38 5.00
CA ARG A 533 35.02 9.17 5.27
C ARG A 533 33.54 9.50 5.50
N LEU A 534 32.66 8.60 5.07
CA LEU A 534 31.22 8.72 5.24
C LEU A 534 30.72 7.72 6.29
N LEU A 535 30.07 8.21 7.34
CA LEU A 535 29.19 7.40 8.20
C LEU A 535 27.76 7.55 7.68
N LEU A 536 27.04 6.45 7.59
CA LEU A 536 25.67 6.43 7.08
C LEU A 536 24.72 5.78 8.07
N GLY A 537 23.64 6.48 8.40
CA GLY A 537 22.47 5.94 9.08
C GLY A 537 21.25 6.06 8.16
N VAL A 538 20.49 4.97 7.99
CA VAL A 538 19.25 4.96 7.22
C VAL A 538 18.18 4.27 8.05
N ASP A 539 17.13 5.00 8.41
CA ASP A 539 16.05 4.45 9.23
C ASP A 539 14.72 5.14 8.91
N ARG A 540 13.60 4.51 9.26
CA ARG A 540 12.37 5.26 9.49
C ARG A 540 12.54 6.14 10.73
N LEU A 541 11.90 7.31 10.74
CA LEU A 541 11.82 8.13 11.94
C LEU A 541 11.01 7.38 13.01
N ASP A 542 11.70 6.70 13.92
CA ASP A 542 11.10 5.88 14.99
C ASP A 542 12.05 5.81 16.19
N TYR A 543 11.51 5.92 17.41
CA TYR A 543 12.31 5.97 18.64
C TYR A 543 13.04 4.64 18.93
N SER A 544 12.60 3.53 18.34
CA SER A 544 13.31 2.25 18.42
C SER A 544 14.67 2.27 17.73
N LYS A 545 14.91 3.20 16.79
CA LYS A 545 16.09 3.21 15.91
C LYS A 545 17.33 3.85 16.51
N GLY A 546 17.21 4.44 17.70
CA GLY A 546 18.35 4.97 18.45
C GLY A 546 19.10 6.10 17.74
N ILE A 547 18.40 6.89 16.91
CA ILE A 547 19.00 8.00 16.16
C ILE A 547 19.59 9.05 17.12
N PRO A 548 18.93 9.47 18.22
CA PRO A 548 19.54 10.38 19.20
C PRO A 548 20.83 9.81 19.80
N GLU A 549 20.83 8.54 20.20
CA GLU A 549 22.01 7.87 20.78
C GLU A 549 23.15 7.79 19.77
N ARG A 550 22.83 7.54 18.50
CA ARG A 550 23.77 7.54 17.38
C ARG A 550 24.43 8.90 17.17
N LEU A 551 23.63 9.98 17.16
CA LEU A 551 24.14 11.35 17.03
C LEU A 551 24.98 11.75 18.24
N ALA A 552 24.59 11.34 19.45
CA ALA A 552 25.38 11.58 20.66
C ALA A 552 26.73 10.87 20.61
N ALA A 553 26.79 9.63 20.10
CA ALA A 553 28.04 8.91 19.93
C ALA A 553 28.92 9.51 18.82
N PHE A 554 28.34 10.01 17.74
CA PHE A 554 29.09 10.75 16.73
C PHE A 554 29.67 12.05 17.30
N GLU A 555 28.90 12.78 18.11
CA GLU A 555 29.43 13.94 18.83
C GLU A 555 30.61 13.56 19.73
N ARG A 556 30.46 12.48 20.50
CA ARG A 556 31.50 11.96 21.40
C ARG A 556 32.74 11.47 20.65
N LEU A 557 32.59 10.91 19.44
CA LEU A 557 33.69 10.58 18.55
C LEU A 557 34.50 11.83 18.21
N LEU A 558 33.84 12.94 17.82
CA LEU A 558 34.51 14.20 17.49
C LEU A 558 35.17 14.87 18.71
N GLU A 559 34.65 14.64 19.91
CA GLU A 559 35.24 15.11 21.17
C GLU A 559 36.50 14.30 21.53
N SER A 560 36.39 12.97 21.52
CA SER A 560 37.39 12.05 22.06
C SER A 560 38.52 11.75 21.08
N TYR A 561 38.22 11.86 19.77
CA TYR A 561 39.15 11.59 18.67
C TYR A 561 39.17 12.78 17.70
N PRO A 562 39.75 13.94 18.09
CA PRO A 562 39.73 15.17 17.30
C PRO A 562 40.33 15.04 15.89
N GLU A 563 41.18 14.03 15.65
CA GLU A 563 41.75 13.68 14.35
C GLU A 563 40.69 13.34 13.28
N TRP A 564 39.47 12.96 13.69
CA TRP A 564 38.37 12.74 12.76
C TRP A 564 37.67 14.02 12.32
N ARG A 565 37.87 15.14 13.02
CA ARG A 565 37.29 16.43 12.62
C ARG A 565 37.80 16.80 11.22
N ARG A 566 36.89 17.27 10.36
CA ARG A 566 37.14 17.56 8.94
C ARG A 566 37.58 16.37 8.08
N ARG A 567 37.70 15.16 8.64
CA ARG A 567 38.02 13.91 7.92
C ARG A 567 36.84 12.95 7.81
N VAL A 568 35.77 13.23 8.53
CA VAL A 568 34.57 12.40 8.55
C VAL A 568 33.30 13.25 8.50
N SER A 569 32.28 12.79 7.78
CA SER A 569 30.93 13.36 7.83
C SER A 569 29.91 12.25 8.05
N PHE A 570 28.83 12.57 8.75
CA PHE A 570 27.72 11.68 9.02
C PHE A 570 26.51 12.07 8.17
N VAL A 571 25.95 11.13 7.41
CA VAL A 571 24.66 11.29 6.73
C VAL A 571 23.62 10.45 7.47
N GLN A 572 22.55 11.10 7.94
CA GLN A 572 21.37 10.43 8.47
C GLN A 572 20.20 10.63 7.52
N VAL A 573 19.75 9.55 6.88
CA VAL A 573 18.48 9.50 6.16
C VAL A 573 17.39 9.02 7.12
N SER A 574 16.35 9.82 7.29
CA SER A 574 15.18 9.50 8.10
C SER A 574 13.91 9.54 7.27
N VAL A 575 13.33 8.37 7.01
CA VAL A 575 12.09 8.24 6.25
C VAL A 575 10.89 8.67 7.11
N PRO A 576 10.03 9.60 6.65
CA PRO A 576 8.82 10.01 7.36
C PRO A 576 7.93 8.81 7.73
N SER A 577 7.49 8.75 8.99
CA SER A 577 6.64 7.66 9.49
C SER A 577 5.80 8.16 10.66
N ARG A 578 4.48 7.92 10.63
CA ARG A 578 3.54 8.20 11.72
C ARG A 578 3.63 9.63 12.27
N ALA A 579 3.78 10.61 11.36
CA ALA A 579 4.05 12.00 11.71
C ALA A 579 2.90 12.66 12.53
N GLU A 580 1.71 12.09 12.47
CA GLU A 580 0.53 12.47 13.23
C GLU A 580 0.60 12.13 14.73
N LEU A 581 1.52 11.25 15.14
CA LEU A 581 1.69 10.86 16.55
C LEU A 581 2.68 11.79 17.27
N ALA A 582 2.28 12.30 18.45
CA ALA A 582 3.06 13.26 19.23
C ALA A 582 4.50 12.80 19.54
N ASP A 583 4.68 11.53 19.92
CA ASP A 583 6.00 10.92 20.20
C ASP A 583 6.97 11.02 19.01
N TYR A 584 6.47 10.96 17.78
CA TYR A 584 7.27 11.01 16.55
C TYR A 584 7.62 12.45 16.19
N ALA A 585 6.69 13.39 16.40
CA ALA A 585 6.96 14.82 16.26
C ALA A 585 8.03 15.30 17.27
N GLU A 586 7.93 14.87 18.53
CA GLU A 586 8.93 15.19 19.57
C GLU A 586 10.31 14.60 19.23
N LEU A 587 10.34 13.34 18.76
CA LEU A 587 11.57 12.69 18.33
C LEU A 587 12.24 13.47 17.19
N ARG A 588 11.47 13.90 16.18
CA ARG A 588 11.97 14.71 15.07
C ARG A 588 12.61 16.00 15.58
N GLN A 589 11.90 16.75 16.42
CA GLN A 589 12.40 18.00 16.98
C GLN A 589 13.70 17.79 17.77
N ARG A 590 13.77 16.71 18.56
CA ARG A 590 15.00 16.33 19.30
C ARG A 590 16.16 16.04 18.36
N ILE A 591 15.93 15.28 17.28
CA ILE A 591 16.96 14.98 16.27
C ILE A 591 17.45 16.26 15.59
N GLU A 592 16.55 17.11 15.09
CA GLU A 592 16.89 18.36 14.41
C GLU A 592 17.68 19.31 15.33
N THR A 593 17.31 19.37 16.61
CA THR A 593 18.04 20.13 17.64
C THR A 593 19.46 19.59 17.84
N MET A 594 19.62 18.26 17.94
CA MET A 594 20.93 17.63 18.09
C MET A 594 21.82 17.85 16.87
N VAL A 595 21.26 17.74 15.66
CA VAL A 595 21.96 18.03 14.40
C VAL A 595 22.44 19.49 14.39
N GLY A 596 21.56 20.43 14.71
CA GLY A 596 21.91 21.86 14.79
C GLY A 596 23.01 22.14 15.81
N ARG A 597 22.94 21.50 16.99
CA ARG A 597 23.97 21.61 18.03
C ARG A 597 25.32 21.07 17.56
N ILE A 598 25.37 19.87 16.99
CA ILE A 598 26.61 19.24 16.52
C ILE A 598 27.24 20.08 15.40
N ASN A 599 26.44 20.49 14.42
CA ASN A 599 26.92 21.33 13.32
C ASN A 599 27.38 22.71 13.79
N GLY A 600 26.68 23.34 14.74
CA GLY A 600 27.10 24.62 15.30
C GLY A 600 28.38 24.54 16.15
N LYS A 601 28.64 23.38 16.77
CA LYS A 601 29.82 23.17 17.63
C LYS A 601 31.07 22.77 16.86
N PHE A 602 30.94 21.98 15.79
CA PHE A 602 32.07 21.40 15.06
C PHE A 602 32.17 21.84 13.60
N GLY A 603 31.10 22.40 13.02
CA GLY A 603 31.07 22.77 11.62
C GLY A 603 32.03 23.90 11.27
N GLU A 604 32.53 23.85 10.05
CA GLU A 604 33.44 24.83 9.46
C GLU A 604 32.90 25.25 8.09
N ALA A 605 33.41 26.34 7.51
CA ALA A 605 32.93 26.84 6.22
C ALA A 605 32.95 25.79 5.09
N ASP A 606 33.91 24.87 5.12
CA ASP A 606 34.09 23.80 4.13
C ASP A 606 33.71 22.40 4.66
N TRP A 607 33.15 22.29 5.87
CA TRP A 607 32.85 21.01 6.49
C TRP A 607 31.55 21.02 7.29
N ILE A 608 30.62 20.15 6.88
CA ILE A 608 29.36 19.86 7.58
C ILE A 608 29.51 18.50 8.29
N PRO A 609 29.54 18.48 9.63
CA PRO A 609 29.67 17.23 10.40
C PRO A 609 28.50 16.28 10.19
N VAL A 610 27.26 16.77 10.25
CA VAL A 610 26.04 15.96 10.13
C VAL A 610 25.12 16.52 9.05
N ARG A 611 24.79 15.70 8.07
CA ARG A 611 23.74 15.94 7.07
C ARG A 611 22.52 15.11 7.41
N TYR A 612 21.42 15.78 7.74
CA TYR A 612 20.16 15.14 8.07
C TYR A 612 19.17 15.31 6.93
N LEU A 613 18.65 14.20 6.42
CA LEU A 613 17.73 14.16 5.28
C LEU A 613 16.41 13.52 5.73
N TYR A 614 15.36 14.32 5.84
CA TYR A 614 14.02 13.85 6.19
C TYR A 614 13.18 13.61 4.93
N ARG A 615 13.52 12.54 4.20
CA ARG A 615 12.88 12.15 2.94
C ARG A 615 13.05 10.66 2.67
N SER A 616 12.28 10.14 1.72
CA SER A 616 12.47 8.78 1.19
C SER A 616 13.44 8.79 0.02
N TYR A 617 14.19 7.71 -0.12
CA TYR A 617 14.97 7.39 -1.31
C TYR A 617 14.49 6.05 -1.86
N ASP A 618 14.57 5.89 -3.19
CA ASP A 618 14.38 4.59 -3.81
C ASP A 618 15.55 3.65 -3.52
N HIS A 619 15.39 2.39 -3.90
CA HIS A 619 16.38 1.34 -3.66
C HIS A 619 17.70 1.59 -4.38
N THR A 620 17.66 2.14 -5.60
CA THR A 620 18.86 2.43 -6.40
C THR A 620 19.73 3.45 -5.70
N VAL A 621 19.14 4.56 -5.26
CA VAL A 621 19.87 5.61 -4.54
C VAL A 621 20.39 5.10 -3.20
N LEU A 622 19.59 4.31 -2.46
CA LEU A 622 20.04 3.72 -1.19
C LEU A 622 21.22 2.76 -1.39
N ALA A 623 21.18 1.87 -2.39
CA ALA A 623 22.28 0.96 -2.72
C ALA A 623 23.57 1.72 -3.03
N GLN A 624 23.47 2.81 -3.80
CA GLN A 624 24.62 3.66 -4.10
C GLN A 624 25.15 4.41 -2.86
N LEU A 625 24.28 4.90 -1.98
CA LEU A 625 24.67 5.49 -0.70
C LEU A 625 25.37 4.46 0.22
N TYR A 626 24.85 3.23 0.27
CA TYR A 626 25.51 2.13 1.00
C TYR A 626 26.90 1.85 0.42
N ARG A 627 27.04 1.76 -0.92
CA ARG A 627 28.32 1.56 -1.61
C ARG A 627 29.35 2.65 -1.30
N LEU A 628 28.89 3.90 -1.15
CA LEU A 628 29.73 5.06 -0.84
C LEU A 628 30.15 5.10 0.64
N ALA A 629 29.34 4.57 1.54
CA ALA A 629 29.56 4.67 2.98
C ALA A 629 30.79 3.87 3.45
N SER A 630 31.69 4.53 4.17
CA SER A 630 32.83 3.87 4.81
C SER A 630 32.39 3.06 6.04
N VAL A 631 31.36 3.53 6.74
CA VAL A 631 30.78 2.86 7.90
C VAL A 631 29.25 3.01 7.87
N ALA A 632 28.51 1.92 7.93
CA ALA A 632 27.08 1.96 8.24
C ALA A 632 26.88 1.85 9.75
N VAL A 633 26.05 2.75 10.30
CA VAL A 633 25.80 2.84 11.74
C VAL A 633 24.37 2.44 12.02
N VAL A 634 24.14 1.14 12.20
CA VAL A 634 22.83 0.54 12.41
C VAL A 634 22.65 0.25 13.90
N THR A 635 22.18 1.25 14.64
CA THR A 635 22.21 1.24 16.11
C THR A 635 20.83 1.31 16.78
N PRO A 636 19.83 0.49 16.38
CA PRO A 636 18.54 0.50 17.05
C PRO A 636 18.66 0.07 18.52
N LEU A 637 17.84 0.68 19.37
CA LEU A 637 17.70 0.32 20.78
C LEU A 637 17.03 -1.05 20.94
N ARG A 638 16.08 -1.36 20.06
CA ARG A 638 15.44 -2.67 19.89
C ARG A 638 14.95 -2.80 18.45
N ASP A 639 15.19 -3.93 17.80
CA ASP A 639 14.71 -4.20 16.44
C ASP A 639 14.48 -5.69 16.23
N GLY A 640 13.40 -6.05 15.54
CA GLY A 640 13.03 -7.44 15.29
C GLY A 640 14.09 -8.16 14.45
N MET A 641 14.58 -7.49 13.42
CA MET A 641 15.65 -7.96 12.52
C MET A 641 16.60 -6.82 12.14
N ASN A 642 16.08 -5.77 11.48
CA ASN A 642 16.82 -4.71 10.77
C ASN A 642 17.43 -5.15 9.43
N LEU A 643 16.73 -4.83 8.32
CA LEU A 643 17.16 -5.21 6.97
C LEU A 643 18.20 -4.27 6.38
N VAL A 644 18.23 -3.00 6.81
CA VAL A 644 19.27 -2.02 6.42
C VAL A 644 20.67 -2.56 6.68
N ALA A 645 20.87 -3.31 7.77
CA ALA A 645 22.14 -3.99 8.04
C ALA A 645 22.54 -4.99 6.94
N LYS A 646 21.58 -5.80 6.46
CA LYS A 646 21.79 -6.78 5.38
C LYS A 646 21.97 -6.09 4.03
N GLU A 647 21.16 -5.06 3.76
CA GLU A 647 21.19 -4.26 2.53
C GLU A 647 22.55 -3.58 2.37
N PHE A 648 23.08 -2.99 3.45
CA PHE A 648 24.42 -2.39 3.45
C PHE A 648 25.51 -3.40 3.06
N VAL A 649 25.47 -4.61 3.64
CA VAL A 649 26.44 -5.67 3.36
C VAL A 649 26.36 -6.15 1.91
N ALA A 650 25.14 -6.34 1.39
CA ALA A 650 24.91 -6.72 0.00
C ALA A 650 25.40 -5.66 -0.99
N ALA A 651 25.28 -4.37 -0.63
CA ALA A 651 25.67 -3.27 -1.48
C ALA A 651 27.18 -2.93 -1.45
N GLN A 652 28.04 -3.65 -0.73
CA GLN A 652 29.47 -3.30 -0.63
C GLN A 652 30.33 -3.82 -1.79
N ASP A 653 31.47 -3.16 -2.01
CA ASP A 653 32.57 -3.76 -2.79
C ASP A 653 33.16 -4.95 -2.06
N ALA A 654 33.41 -6.07 -2.73
CA ALA A 654 34.22 -7.13 -2.14
C ALA A 654 35.70 -6.70 -1.98
N GLU A 655 36.22 -5.84 -2.87
CA GLU A 655 37.63 -5.46 -2.90
C GLU A 655 37.96 -4.26 -1.98
N SER A 656 36.96 -3.48 -1.61
CA SER A 656 37.08 -2.37 -0.66
C SER A 656 35.76 -2.09 0.10
N PRO A 657 35.29 -3.02 0.93
CA PRO A 657 34.01 -2.90 1.63
C PRO A 657 34.08 -1.92 2.81
N GLY A 658 33.01 -1.17 3.05
CA GLY A 658 32.81 -0.46 4.30
C GLY A 658 32.61 -1.39 5.52
N VAL A 659 32.50 -0.80 6.70
CA VAL A 659 32.32 -1.53 7.96
C VAL A 659 30.90 -1.38 8.49
N LEU A 660 30.26 -2.49 8.86
CA LEU A 660 28.97 -2.46 9.55
C LEU A 660 29.18 -2.34 11.06
N VAL A 661 28.67 -1.27 11.67
CA VAL A 661 28.50 -1.10 13.12
C VAL A 661 27.06 -1.41 13.47
N LEU A 662 26.84 -2.45 14.27
CA LEU A 662 25.51 -3.04 14.48
C LEU A 662 25.17 -3.17 15.96
N SER A 663 23.99 -2.69 16.34
CA SER A 663 23.48 -2.88 17.70
C SER A 663 23.26 -4.35 18.02
N ARG A 664 23.74 -4.79 19.19
CA ARG A 664 23.45 -6.14 19.75
C ARG A 664 21.96 -6.38 20.05
N PHE A 665 21.12 -5.35 19.92
CA PHE A 665 19.68 -5.39 20.14
C PHE A 665 18.85 -5.49 18.86
N ALA A 666 19.51 -5.54 17.69
CA ALA A 666 18.88 -5.90 16.42
C ALA A 666 18.90 -7.41 16.22
N GLY A 667 17.82 -7.98 15.66
CA GLY A 667 17.80 -9.42 15.33
C GLY A 667 18.91 -9.85 14.36
N ALA A 668 19.31 -8.98 13.44
CA ALA A 668 20.39 -9.23 12.48
C ALA A 668 21.74 -9.50 13.16
N ALA A 669 21.95 -9.02 14.40
CA ALA A 669 23.18 -9.28 15.15
C ALA A 669 23.36 -10.76 15.52
N THR A 670 22.30 -11.56 15.46
CA THR A 670 22.38 -13.03 15.64
C THR A 670 23.03 -13.74 14.44
N GLN A 671 22.96 -13.13 13.26
CA GLN A 671 23.50 -13.69 12.01
C GLN A 671 24.79 -12.97 11.57
N LEU A 672 24.84 -11.64 11.73
CA LEU A 672 25.92 -10.77 11.26
C LEU A 672 27.01 -10.56 12.33
N THR A 673 27.59 -11.65 12.81
CA THR A 673 28.50 -11.65 13.99
C THR A 673 29.87 -11.02 13.74
N ASP A 674 30.35 -11.00 12.50
CA ASP A 674 31.61 -10.31 12.11
C ASP A 674 31.46 -8.79 11.99
N ALA A 675 30.26 -8.23 12.19
CA ALA A 675 30.07 -6.80 12.32
C ALA A 675 30.76 -6.24 13.59
N VAL A 676 30.94 -4.93 13.65
CA VAL A 676 31.33 -4.23 14.88
C VAL A 676 30.10 -4.17 15.78
N ILE A 677 29.90 -5.21 16.59
CA ILE A 677 28.75 -5.31 17.51
C ILE A 677 28.92 -4.31 18.65
N THR A 678 27.89 -3.47 18.85
CA THR A 678 27.93 -2.35 19.80
C THR A 678 26.72 -2.30 20.73
N ASN A 679 26.83 -1.48 21.78
CA ASN A 679 25.76 -1.17 22.72
C ASN A 679 25.35 0.31 22.59
N PRO A 680 24.21 0.64 21.95
CA PRO A 680 23.80 2.03 21.72
C PRO A 680 23.50 2.81 23.01
N PHE A 681 23.31 2.14 24.16
CA PHE A 681 23.10 2.81 25.45
C PHE A 681 24.40 3.35 26.07
N HIS A 682 25.56 3.10 25.48
CA HIS A 682 26.86 3.55 25.97
C HIS A 682 27.53 4.45 24.91
N PRO A 683 27.28 5.77 24.91
CA PRO A 683 27.78 6.68 23.88
C PRO A 683 29.30 6.67 23.72
N ASP A 684 30.06 6.55 24.82
CA ASP A 684 31.52 6.45 24.80
C ASP A 684 32.00 5.15 24.14
N GLY A 685 31.35 4.02 24.46
CA GLY A 685 31.63 2.74 23.82
C GLY A 685 31.28 2.76 22.33
N LEU A 686 30.15 3.33 21.96
CA LEU A 686 29.77 3.47 20.56
C LEU A 686 30.74 4.40 19.82
N ALA A 687 31.21 5.50 20.42
CA ALA A 687 32.24 6.35 19.83
C ALA A 687 33.57 5.59 19.61
N ALA A 688 33.99 4.76 20.57
CA ALA A 688 35.17 3.92 20.42
C ALA A 688 34.99 2.84 19.32
N ASP A 689 33.79 2.27 19.19
CA ASP A 689 33.46 1.33 18.11
C ASP A 689 33.46 2.02 16.73
N LEU A 690 32.99 3.26 16.64
CA LEU A 690 33.06 4.07 15.42
C LEU A 690 34.51 4.40 15.04
N ASP A 691 35.35 4.78 16.01
CA ASP A 691 36.80 4.99 15.78
C ASP A 691 37.46 3.70 15.27
N ARG A 692 37.20 2.56 15.92
CA ARG A 692 37.68 1.24 15.48
C ARG A 692 37.25 0.93 14.05
N ALA A 693 35.98 1.16 13.70
CA ALA A 693 35.46 0.93 12.35
C ALA A 693 36.16 1.81 11.31
N LEU A 694 36.37 3.09 11.62
CA LEU A 694 37.05 4.04 10.72
C LEU A 694 38.55 3.74 10.52
N ARG A 695 39.21 3.15 11.53
CA ARG A 695 40.63 2.75 11.48
C ARG A 695 40.86 1.36 10.89
N MET A 696 39.79 0.60 10.62
CA MET A 696 39.90 -0.81 10.26
C MET A 696 40.71 -1.00 8.95
N PRO A 697 41.83 -1.77 8.99
CA PRO A 697 42.63 -2.03 7.81
C PRO A 697 41.83 -2.74 6.70
N LEU A 698 42.19 -2.49 5.44
CA LEU A 698 41.49 -3.07 4.29
C LEU A 698 41.40 -4.61 4.37
N THR A 699 42.47 -5.28 4.75
CA THR A 699 42.51 -6.76 4.88
C THR A 699 41.49 -7.29 5.89
N GLU A 700 41.31 -6.59 7.02
CA GLU A 700 40.29 -6.95 8.01
C GLU A 700 38.89 -6.66 7.48
N ARG A 701 38.67 -5.52 6.83
CA ARG A 701 37.38 -5.16 6.22
C ARG A 701 36.92 -6.21 5.21
N VAL A 702 37.80 -6.60 4.29
CA VAL A 702 37.53 -7.64 3.28
C VAL A 702 37.20 -8.98 3.96
N THR A 703 37.98 -9.38 4.97
CA THR A 703 37.74 -10.65 5.68
C THR A 703 36.38 -10.67 6.38
N ARG A 704 36.02 -9.60 7.10
CA ARG A 704 34.73 -9.48 7.79
C ARG A 704 33.58 -9.41 6.80
N HIS A 705 33.69 -8.58 5.77
CA HIS A 705 32.67 -8.44 4.74
C HIS A 705 32.40 -9.76 4.02
N ALA A 706 33.42 -10.53 3.63
CA ALA A 706 33.22 -11.81 2.95
C ALA A 706 32.35 -12.78 3.78
N ARG A 707 32.56 -12.83 5.11
CA ARG A 707 31.75 -13.65 6.02
C ARG A 707 30.31 -13.12 6.15
N LEU A 708 30.16 -11.80 6.33
CA LEU A 708 28.84 -11.17 6.39
C LEU A 708 28.05 -11.37 5.09
N HIS A 709 28.71 -11.20 3.95
CA HIS A 709 28.13 -11.34 2.63
C HIS A 709 27.69 -12.78 2.35
N ALA A 710 28.49 -13.78 2.75
CA ALA A 710 28.09 -15.19 2.66
C ALA A 710 26.80 -15.47 3.43
N VAL A 711 26.65 -14.90 4.64
CA VAL A 711 25.40 -15.01 5.42
C VAL A 711 24.23 -14.35 4.70
N VAL A 712 24.39 -13.12 4.23
CA VAL A 712 23.32 -12.35 3.56
C VAL A 712 22.86 -12.99 2.25
N THR A 713 23.75 -13.70 1.55
CA THR A 713 23.46 -14.35 0.25
C THR A 713 23.08 -15.83 0.36
N SER A 714 23.23 -16.45 1.53
CA SER A 714 22.90 -17.87 1.74
C SER A 714 21.41 -18.19 1.69
N GLU A 715 20.56 -17.21 1.99
CA GLU A 715 19.10 -17.34 1.99
C GLU A 715 18.47 -16.21 1.18
N ASN A 716 17.29 -16.46 0.64
CA ASN A 716 16.52 -15.47 -0.09
C ASN A 716 15.03 -15.52 0.33
N PRO A 717 14.22 -14.53 -0.05
CA PRO A 717 12.85 -14.46 0.44
C PRO A 717 11.97 -15.64 0.00
N CYS A 718 12.30 -16.31 -1.11
CA CYS A 718 11.63 -17.54 -1.55
C CYS A 718 11.94 -18.74 -0.65
N SER A 719 13.20 -18.92 -0.23
CA SER A 719 13.58 -20.01 0.67
C SER A 719 12.99 -19.81 2.06
N TRP A 720 12.98 -18.56 2.57
CA TRP A 720 12.35 -18.21 3.85
C TRP A 720 10.84 -18.52 3.87
N SER A 721 10.12 -18.09 2.83
CA SER A 721 8.68 -18.34 2.76
C SER A 721 8.34 -19.82 2.59
N SER A 722 9.15 -20.57 1.84
CA SER A 722 8.98 -22.02 1.70
C SER A 722 9.21 -22.73 3.05
N ALA A 723 10.30 -22.40 3.75
CA ALA A 723 10.61 -22.98 5.06
C ALA A 723 9.48 -22.74 6.09
N PHE A 724 8.91 -21.53 6.14
CA PHE A 724 7.78 -21.24 7.01
C PHE A 724 6.54 -22.06 6.64
N LEU A 725 6.19 -22.11 5.36
CA LEU A 725 4.97 -22.78 4.89
C LEU A 725 5.06 -24.31 5.02
N ASP A 726 6.25 -24.88 4.84
CA ASP A 726 6.50 -26.31 5.07
C ASP A 726 6.36 -26.65 6.56
N ALA A 727 6.91 -25.82 7.44
CA ALA A 727 6.72 -25.95 8.89
C ALA A 727 5.25 -25.80 9.30
N LEU A 728 4.50 -24.88 8.68
CA LEU A 728 3.07 -24.70 8.91
C LEU A 728 2.26 -25.93 8.48
N ALA A 729 2.58 -26.52 7.33
CA ALA A 729 1.94 -27.74 6.86
C ALA A 729 2.16 -28.90 7.84
N MET A 730 3.38 -29.04 8.36
CA MET A 730 3.69 -30.05 9.39
C MET A 730 2.96 -29.80 10.71
N ALA A 731 2.95 -28.56 11.21
CA ALA A 731 2.22 -28.19 12.43
C ALA A 731 0.71 -28.50 12.30
N ALA A 732 0.12 -28.21 11.14
CA ALA A 732 -1.29 -28.50 10.88
C ALA A 732 -1.61 -30.00 10.78
N LEU A 733 -0.65 -30.84 10.35
CA LEU A 733 -0.76 -32.29 10.40
C LEU A 733 -0.73 -32.81 11.84
N GLU A 734 0.20 -32.30 12.66
CA GLU A 734 0.32 -32.69 14.07
C GLU A 734 -0.93 -32.33 14.89
N ARG A 735 -1.58 -31.19 14.60
CA ARG A 735 -2.86 -30.82 15.25
C ARG A 735 -3.95 -31.87 15.07
N LYS A 736 -3.91 -32.66 13.98
CA LYS A 736 -4.91 -33.72 13.71
C LYS A 736 -4.60 -35.02 14.47
N LEU A 737 -3.43 -35.17 15.07
CA LEU A 737 -3.06 -36.35 15.84
C LEU A 737 -3.64 -36.28 17.27
N PRO A 738 -4.02 -37.42 17.88
CA PRO A 738 -4.41 -37.47 19.29
C PRO A 738 -3.25 -37.01 20.19
N THR A 739 -3.56 -36.26 21.25
CA THR A 739 -2.60 -35.70 22.22
C THR A 739 -1.73 -36.73 22.95
N ASP A 740 -2.08 -38.02 22.91
CA ASP A 740 -1.40 -39.11 23.63
C ASP A 740 -0.36 -39.88 22.79
N MET A 741 -0.09 -39.47 21.54
CA MET A 741 0.95 -40.09 20.72
C MET A 741 2.28 -39.34 20.87
N PRO A 742 3.42 -40.04 21.06
CA PRO A 742 4.73 -39.41 21.11
C PRO A 742 4.99 -38.66 19.80
N SER A 743 5.57 -37.45 19.92
CA SER A 743 5.95 -36.60 18.78
C SER A 743 6.70 -37.42 17.73
N ILE A 744 6.33 -37.28 16.46
CA ILE A 744 7.14 -37.78 15.36
C ILE A 744 8.46 -37.01 15.46
N GLN A 745 9.53 -37.67 15.90
CA GLN A 745 10.85 -37.07 15.95
C GLN A 745 11.19 -36.58 14.54
N SER A 746 11.38 -35.27 14.39
CA SER A 746 12.09 -34.73 13.25
C SER A 746 13.46 -35.41 13.20
N VAL A 747 13.82 -35.90 12.02
CA VAL A 747 15.15 -36.41 11.73
C VAL A 747 16.16 -35.32 12.16
N PRO A 748 17.19 -35.64 12.97
CA PRO A 748 18.22 -34.67 13.28
C PRO A 748 18.91 -34.27 11.98
N LEU A 749 18.94 -32.98 11.66
CA LEU A 749 19.98 -32.46 10.80
C LEU A 749 21.28 -32.58 11.60
N GLU A 750 22.02 -33.67 11.38
CA GLU A 750 23.42 -33.80 11.79
C GLU A 750 24.25 -32.75 11.03
N LEU A 751 24.33 -31.55 11.59
CA LEU A 751 25.39 -30.60 11.32
C LEU A 751 26.60 -30.98 12.18
N ASP A 752 27.27 -32.07 11.83
CA ASP A 752 28.65 -32.35 12.22
C ASP A 752 29.16 -33.56 11.45
N GLN A 753 29.73 -33.29 10.26
CA GLN A 753 30.87 -34.01 9.67
C GLN A 753 31.13 -33.53 8.24
N LEU A 754 31.79 -32.38 8.11
CA LEU A 754 32.76 -32.14 7.04
C LEU A 754 33.90 -31.29 7.62
N SER A 755 34.93 -32.00 8.07
CA SER A 755 36.30 -31.54 8.28
C SER A 755 36.90 -30.87 7.05
#